data_AF-A0A554RXP8-F1
#
_entry.id   AF-A0A554RXP8-F1
#
_cell.length_a   1.000
_cell.length_b   1.000
_cell.length_c   1.000
_cell.angle_alpha   90.00
_cell.angle_beta   90.00
_cell.angle_gamma   90.00
#
_symmetry.space_group_name_H-M   'P 1'
#
loop_
_entity.id
_entity.type
_entity.pdbx_description
1 polymer ?
#
loop_
_entity_poly.entity_id
_entity_poly.type
_entity_poly.pdbx_seq_one_letter_code
_entity_poly.pdbx_strand_id
1 'polypeptide(L)'
;MATVPNLGSSAANAQSAKNRIPGVCDCSDPVDKSALILYPSLGTPLLLKEGQTKCSIFIVGESSLKAASGAGAAIPAPAPNLHVFVDRHLRLYSIKEKGTQTDTTTGTLFGDGNTCATAPQHINAWRVGRFGAGVLIKDRHGRPFATIASMAAQVYKDLQGGDIYEIEIDLKAAPFQGINSGDFMSFAWMVKLNDAGKQLLPNATHAEPQDLMIAKFLREQSTKDPFHFANLHEFDLSKGARTTANQLPPQKTGAGERLQSWHPVKYMPARPLKLGHLSDVHVNVRHTAMGKSMAQVLEGDVADVKWNTPVGTKVCNSFDALRALFEKMALGGDKIEKADAVLLTGDLIDFNRNLNPAQVAAGKATGNKAIGEQWKSFNLLANIDDPSNGKRLYPRGLDDMLVFSLVREMYRKHSLPVFMTSGNHEAYQVPYGISARVEEGSWGYQLGSLEVKADPENLAVVAGRGASATAEVVAGVAGGLKASFFGGIGEALENLTRRPKVGEKPEGLVSRLTGGKAALQKHLENKEAASKWVRGKANEGMSRDHNMTIYEACLAYGPTYGQVLSGFNFNTGQFDWFYALFTPLADCVIAYGAGSDDASGSSTVQTIAALGWGDKENYLNAYDAIDGKGGGVDRQGTGILPRAVESFSNDQLTLLKQAASYKGASKSTLTVASHFTIVSFDEPEPFSNVEKAKDRCKFVPYNGSTGMNMRGAFNQVNVGTCERNQATYLEHYVNVGGRRGRGPGADWHLSGHSHRSGVYKVRWHQDYSSAAGRQWVQVHSAKDPGIHKAQMVPPDTEAALIVSSCGGPIGYQNLDGELSAWTGRPPAGTLLEPATGKISQVSTRRCRIEDGQAYNEKPRLCVALDYLHVMNGLPEKGNIHTPLEFGDISPFAPGNTQIPLRLSRQMKKLNCIKSLTLWVFEGGGLDEADKPKPNKWHRVGTELDKPGSPSSVTISSEGMAALAKAFATGVVGRQANSTFRRIQSAFCEVGLQRPGPTDAGEDWALHMQCTDPWVFPISAVSLNAGGTMSNLVRFGGEKGEVPDWKWLAKTFEANGYISPEAAIAGKASAPGKTRS
;
A
#
# COMPACT_ATOMS: atom_id res chain seq x y z
N MET A 1 -31.15 4.51 67.05
CA MET A 1 -31.69 5.89 67.00
C MET A 1 -30.83 6.72 67.94
N ALA A 2 -30.22 7.85 67.62
CA ALA A 2 -30.29 8.73 66.46
C ALA A 2 -28.99 9.59 66.36
N THR A 3 -28.63 9.97 65.13
CA THR A 3 -28.08 11.27 64.63
C THR A 3 -26.81 11.95 65.19
N VAL A 4 -25.80 11.99 64.29
CA VAL A 4 -24.82 13.06 63.83
C VAL A 4 -25.25 14.52 64.15
N PRO A 5 -24.39 15.59 64.32
CA PRO A 5 -23.08 15.98 63.69
C PRO A 5 -22.00 16.53 64.68
N ASN A 6 -20.75 16.91 64.36
CA ASN A 6 -20.23 17.76 63.28
C ASN A 6 -18.69 17.72 63.16
N LEU A 7 -18.22 18.17 61.98
CA LEU A 7 -16.86 18.32 61.44
C LEU A 7 -15.93 19.26 62.22
N GLY A 8 -14.64 18.93 62.24
CA GLY A 8 -13.55 19.87 62.51
C GLY A 8 -12.27 19.22 63.03
N SER A 9 -11.16 19.38 62.29
CA SER A 9 -9.76 19.09 62.68
C SER A 9 -9.22 17.65 62.49
N SER A 10 -8.78 17.35 61.27
CA SER A 10 -7.59 16.51 61.04
C SER A 10 -6.81 16.93 59.78
N ALA A 11 -6.88 18.23 59.46
CA ALA A 11 -6.08 18.89 58.41
C ALA A 11 -4.64 19.24 58.86
N ALA A 12 -4.13 18.63 59.95
CA ALA A 12 -2.86 19.01 60.56
C ALA A 12 -1.69 18.01 60.36
N ASN A 13 -1.89 16.88 59.67
CA ASN A 13 -0.80 15.92 59.41
C ASN A 13 -0.27 15.93 57.95
N ALA A 14 -0.66 16.91 57.13
CA ALA A 14 -0.19 17.04 55.74
C ALA A 14 1.04 17.96 55.57
N GLN A 15 1.72 18.34 56.65
CA GLN A 15 2.94 19.16 56.63
C GLN A 15 4.12 18.44 57.28
N SER A 16 4.65 17.40 56.64
CA SER A 16 5.97 16.84 56.99
C SER A 16 6.83 16.54 55.76
N ALA A 17 6.84 17.45 54.79
CA ALA A 17 7.81 17.46 53.69
C ALA A 17 9.23 17.97 54.11
N LYS A 18 9.47 18.24 55.41
CA LYS A 18 10.72 18.87 55.89
C LYS A 18 11.72 17.92 56.57
N ASN A 19 11.39 16.65 56.79
CA ASN A 19 12.31 15.66 57.40
C ASN A 19 12.52 14.43 56.50
N ARG A 20 12.93 14.63 55.23
CA ARG A 20 13.55 13.53 54.45
C ARG A 20 15.05 13.57 54.67
N ILE A 21 15.59 12.52 55.30
CA ILE A 21 17.02 12.28 55.37
C ILE A 21 17.54 12.13 53.93
N PRO A 22 18.58 12.87 53.51
CA PRO A 22 19.22 12.64 52.21
C PRO A 22 19.73 11.20 52.15
N GLY A 23 19.27 10.41 51.18
CA GLY A 23 19.80 9.06 50.90
C GLY A 23 18.92 7.87 51.32
N VAL A 24 17.68 8.07 51.79
CA VAL A 24 16.74 6.95 52.01
C VAL A 24 15.58 7.05 51.02
N CYS A 25 15.52 6.11 50.08
CA CYS A 25 14.34 5.89 49.27
C CYS A 25 13.27 5.28 50.18
N ASP A 26 12.17 5.99 50.43
CA ASP A 26 11.05 5.42 51.18
C ASP A 26 10.34 4.39 50.29
N CYS A 27 10.77 3.13 50.37
CA CYS A 27 10.25 1.99 49.61
C CYS A 27 8.98 1.37 50.25
N SER A 28 8.33 2.04 51.19
CA SER A 28 7.37 1.40 52.11
C SER A 28 5.88 1.38 51.67
N ASP A 29 5.51 1.89 50.49
CA ASP A 29 4.13 1.85 49.95
C ASP A 29 4.10 1.44 48.45
N PRO A 30 3.11 0.68 47.94
CA PRO A 30 3.31 -0.31 46.87
C PRO A 30 3.32 0.29 45.45
N VAL A 31 3.85 -0.36 44.40
CA VAL A 31 4.80 -1.50 44.21
C VAL A 31 5.14 -1.59 42.70
N ASP A 32 4.31 -1.04 41.79
CA ASP A 32 4.67 -0.82 40.38
C ASP A 32 4.00 0.42 39.77
N LYS A 33 4.72 1.18 38.93
CA LYS A 33 4.19 2.35 38.23
C LYS A 33 4.15 2.10 36.73
N SER A 34 2.99 2.26 36.11
CA SER A 34 2.85 2.03 34.67
C SER A 34 3.39 3.22 33.86
N ALA A 35 4.21 2.92 32.86
CA ALA A 35 4.62 3.85 31.84
C ALA A 35 4.66 3.18 30.46
N LEU A 36 4.50 4.00 29.42
CA LEU A 36 4.61 3.61 28.02
C LEU A 36 5.79 4.37 27.39
N ILE A 37 6.67 3.65 26.68
CA ILE A 37 7.83 4.25 26.00
C ILE A 37 7.39 4.74 24.61
N LEU A 38 7.32 6.07 24.46
CA LEU A 38 6.95 6.73 23.21
C LEU A 38 8.08 6.67 22.18
N TYR A 39 9.33 6.78 22.65
CA TYR A 39 10.54 6.69 21.83
C TYR A 39 11.69 6.14 22.67
N PRO A 40 12.47 5.15 22.16
CA PRO A 40 12.32 4.52 20.83
C PRO A 40 11.13 3.56 20.73
N SER A 41 10.74 3.21 19.51
CA SER A 41 9.70 2.22 19.19
C SER A 41 10.15 1.34 18.00
N LEU A 42 9.43 0.25 17.70
CA LEU A 42 9.82 -0.69 16.65
C LEU A 42 9.98 -0.02 15.27
N GLY A 43 9.09 0.92 14.95
CA GLY A 43 9.12 1.73 13.72
C GLY A 43 9.84 3.07 13.88
N THR A 44 10.44 3.36 15.04
CA THR A 44 11.24 4.57 15.26
C THR A 44 12.39 4.27 16.24
N PRO A 45 13.41 3.52 15.80
CA PRO A 45 14.49 3.04 16.67
C PRO A 45 15.44 4.17 17.10
N LEU A 46 16.11 3.98 18.24
CA LEU A 46 17.15 4.89 18.72
C LEU A 46 18.51 4.45 18.16
N LEU A 47 19.06 5.25 17.26
CA LEU A 47 20.38 5.03 16.69
C LEU A 47 21.40 5.95 17.37
N LEU A 48 22.40 5.35 18.01
CA LEU A 48 23.46 6.05 18.71
C LEU A 48 24.70 6.14 17.82
N LYS A 49 25.36 7.29 17.76
CA LYS A 49 26.66 7.39 17.08
C LYS A 49 27.73 6.70 17.92
N GLU A 50 28.64 5.94 17.31
CA GLU A 50 29.82 5.43 18.02
C GLU A 50 30.53 6.57 18.80
N GLY A 51 30.80 6.31 20.08
CA GLY A 51 31.35 7.31 21.01
C GLY A 51 30.33 8.26 21.64
N GLN A 52 29.04 8.21 21.28
CA GLN A 52 27.99 8.97 21.95
C GLN A 52 27.81 8.48 23.39
N THR A 53 27.81 9.42 24.34
CA THR A 53 27.86 9.11 25.78
C THR A 53 26.54 9.32 26.48
N LYS A 54 25.57 9.99 25.84
CA LYS A 54 24.24 10.22 26.40
C LYS A 54 23.15 10.12 25.35
N CYS A 55 21.95 9.74 25.77
CA CYS A 55 20.75 9.73 24.94
C CYS A 55 19.49 10.04 25.76
N SER A 56 18.39 10.34 25.06
CA SER A 56 17.07 10.50 25.69
C SER A 56 16.10 9.40 25.23
N ILE A 57 15.30 8.91 26.17
CA ILE A 57 14.06 8.19 25.90
C ILE A 57 12.87 9.05 26.33
N PHE A 58 11.73 8.89 25.66
CA PHE A 58 10.50 9.59 26.00
C PHE A 58 9.45 8.60 26.50
N ILE A 59 8.85 8.90 27.65
CA ILE A 59 7.81 8.06 28.23
C ILE A 59 6.56 8.90 28.55
N VAL A 60 5.41 8.24 28.60
CA VAL A 60 4.21 8.77 29.25
C VAL A 60 3.91 7.93 30.49
N GLY A 61 3.71 8.61 31.62
CA GLY A 61 3.42 7.99 32.90
C GLY A 61 1.95 8.13 33.32
N GLU A 62 1.46 7.17 34.10
CA GLU A 62 0.18 7.32 34.80
C GLU A 62 0.17 8.50 35.79
N SER A 63 -1.01 8.96 36.18
CA SER A 63 -1.19 10.13 37.08
C SER A 63 -0.39 10.04 38.39
N SER A 64 -0.12 8.83 38.89
CA SER A 64 0.60 8.64 40.14
C SER A 64 2.11 8.93 40.02
N LEU A 65 2.69 8.91 38.80
CA LEU A 65 4.04 9.43 38.53
C LEU A 65 4.13 10.96 38.70
N LYS A 66 2.99 11.68 38.59
CA LYS A 66 2.94 13.14 38.77
C LYS A 66 3.34 13.57 40.17
N ALA A 67 3.01 12.79 41.21
CA ALA A 67 3.28 13.13 42.61
C ALA A 67 4.78 13.23 42.94
N ALA A 68 5.64 12.66 42.09
CA ALA A 68 7.10 12.74 42.22
C ALA A 68 7.72 13.99 41.55
N SER A 69 6.93 14.74 40.78
CA SER A 69 7.32 15.91 39.99
C SER A 69 6.55 17.15 40.45
N GLY A 70 7.18 18.34 40.46
CA GLY A 70 6.57 19.59 40.94
C GLY A 70 5.24 19.93 40.24
N ALA A 71 4.12 19.47 40.82
CA ALA A 71 2.78 19.73 40.33
C ALA A 71 2.54 21.25 40.30
N GLY A 72 2.21 21.81 39.13
CA GLY A 72 2.00 23.24 38.94
C GLY A 72 3.15 24.03 38.29
N ALA A 73 4.35 23.46 38.13
CA ALA A 73 5.46 24.14 37.44
C ALA A 73 5.22 24.27 35.91
N ALA A 74 5.72 25.34 35.30
CA ALA A 74 5.70 25.51 33.84
C ALA A 74 6.46 24.37 33.15
N ILE A 75 5.99 23.88 32.01
CA ILE A 75 6.66 22.85 31.19
C ILE A 75 7.62 23.56 30.21
N PRO A 76 8.89 23.11 30.07
CA PRO A 76 9.50 21.95 30.71
C PRO A 76 9.91 22.19 32.17
N ALA A 77 9.85 21.16 33.01
CA ALA A 77 10.24 21.22 34.43
C ALA A 77 11.10 20.00 34.83
N PRO A 78 12.15 20.18 35.65
CA PRO A 78 12.88 19.05 36.23
C PRO A 78 11.97 18.10 37.00
N ALA A 79 12.20 16.79 36.85
CA ALA A 79 11.51 15.72 37.57
C ALA A 79 12.52 14.95 38.45
N PRO A 80 13.07 15.59 39.51
CA PRO A 80 14.28 15.13 40.20
C PRO A 80 14.12 13.77 40.89
N ASN A 81 12.89 13.29 41.15
CA ASN A 81 12.66 11.99 41.78
C ASN A 81 12.32 10.88 40.79
N LEU A 82 12.26 11.16 39.48
CA LEU A 82 11.87 10.15 38.49
C LEU A 82 12.94 9.05 38.34
N HIS A 83 14.21 9.35 38.63
CA HIS A 83 15.32 8.38 38.57
C HIS A 83 15.06 7.13 39.41
N VAL A 84 14.35 7.24 40.54
CA VAL A 84 13.96 6.09 41.39
C VAL A 84 13.08 5.11 40.62
N PHE A 85 12.10 5.62 39.87
CA PHE A 85 11.21 4.77 39.08
C PHE A 85 11.91 4.19 37.87
N VAL A 86 12.82 4.96 37.24
CA VAL A 86 13.66 4.46 36.15
C VAL A 86 14.51 3.29 36.64
N ASP A 87 15.16 3.42 37.80
CA ASP A 87 16.00 2.36 38.38
C ASP A 87 15.21 1.09 38.74
N ARG A 88 13.99 1.26 39.25
CA ARG A 88 13.11 0.14 39.58
C ARG A 88 12.53 -0.57 38.37
N HIS A 89 12.15 0.15 37.32
CA HIS A 89 11.32 -0.40 36.24
C HIS A 89 12.04 -0.58 34.90
N LEU A 90 12.99 0.29 34.54
CA LEU A 90 13.63 0.21 33.23
C LEU A 90 14.59 -0.98 33.17
N ARG A 91 14.53 -1.74 32.09
CA ARG A 91 15.46 -2.84 31.77
C ARG A 91 15.99 -2.69 30.36
N LEU A 92 17.14 -3.32 30.13
CA LEU A 92 17.77 -3.44 28.83
C LEU A 92 17.88 -4.93 28.48
N TYR A 93 17.15 -5.36 27.46
CA TYR A 93 17.14 -6.75 26.99
C TYR A 93 17.73 -6.87 25.59
N SER A 94 18.05 -8.09 25.17
CA SER A 94 18.31 -8.35 23.75
C SER A 94 17.04 -8.14 22.94
N ILE A 95 17.14 -7.64 21.70
CA ILE A 95 15.99 -7.56 20.79
C ILE A 95 15.35 -8.92 20.48
N LYS A 96 16.08 -10.02 20.75
CA LYS A 96 15.66 -11.39 20.46
C LYS A 96 14.62 -11.90 21.46
N GLU A 97 14.69 -11.47 22.72
CA GLU A 97 13.85 -11.94 23.82
C GLU A 97 13.78 -10.89 24.94
N LYS A 98 12.60 -10.68 25.51
CA LYS A 98 12.41 -9.89 26.75
C LYS A 98 12.30 -10.83 27.95
N GLY A 99 12.91 -10.45 29.07
CA GLY A 99 12.71 -11.15 30.33
C GLY A 99 11.27 -11.00 30.85
N THR A 100 10.72 -12.05 31.45
CA THR A 100 9.37 -12.10 32.03
C THR A 100 9.37 -12.15 33.57
N GLN A 101 10.55 -12.06 34.16
CA GLN A 101 10.79 -12.09 35.59
C GLN A 101 11.88 -11.07 35.93
N THR A 102 11.59 -10.16 36.85
CA THR A 102 12.54 -9.18 37.39
C THR A 102 12.04 -8.75 38.78
N ASP A 103 12.89 -8.19 39.63
CA ASP A 103 12.43 -7.50 40.84
C ASP A 103 12.24 -6.00 40.51
N THR A 104 11.04 -5.46 40.77
CA THR A 104 10.70 -4.03 40.60
C THR A 104 10.51 -3.31 41.93
N THR A 105 10.67 -4.01 43.06
CA THR A 105 10.48 -3.45 44.40
C THR A 105 11.68 -2.63 44.88
N THR A 106 12.86 -2.86 44.28
CA THR A 106 14.13 -2.21 44.62
C THR A 106 14.86 -1.68 43.36
N GLY A 107 15.84 -0.80 43.55
CA GLY A 107 16.73 -0.29 42.50
C GLY A 107 17.58 -1.41 41.91
N THR A 108 17.17 -1.88 40.75
CA THR A 108 17.69 -3.12 40.13
C THR A 108 18.30 -2.88 38.77
N LEU A 109 18.06 -1.73 38.14
CA LEU A 109 18.75 -1.34 36.91
C LEU A 109 20.25 -1.18 37.20
N PHE A 110 20.61 -0.48 38.29
CA PHE A 110 22.01 -0.33 38.73
C PHE A 110 22.45 -1.33 39.81
N GLY A 111 21.50 -2.02 40.46
CA GLY A 111 21.79 -3.10 41.40
C GLY A 111 22.18 -2.65 42.81
N ASP A 112 21.82 -1.43 43.23
CA ASP A 112 22.11 -0.87 44.56
C ASP A 112 20.92 -0.92 45.55
N GLY A 113 19.88 -1.67 45.18
CA GLY A 113 18.80 -2.10 46.06
C GLY A 113 17.92 -0.95 46.56
N ASN A 114 17.68 -0.88 47.87
CA ASN A 114 16.75 0.09 48.46
C ASN A 114 17.22 1.55 48.41
N THR A 115 18.47 1.81 48.03
CA THR A 115 19.03 3.16 48.06
C THR A 115 18.77 3.94 46.77
N CYS A 116 18.77 3.26 45.61
CA CYS A 116 18.75 3.90 44.29
C CYS A 116 19.80 5.02 44.18
N ALA A 117 20.94 4.90 44.88
CA ALA A 117 21.93 5.96 45.08
C ALA A 117 22.76 6.25 43.81
N THR A 118 22.82 5.28 42.90
CA THR A 118 23.56 5.33 41.64
C THR A 118 22.73 6.01 40.55
N ALA A 119 21.42 5.75 40.53
CA ALA A 119 20.50 6.30 39.55
C ALA A 119 20.57 7.84 39.37
N PRO A 120 20.54 8.69 40.41
CA PRO A 120 20.59 10.15 40.23
C PRO A 120 21.92 10.66 39.66
N GLN A 121 22.97 9.84 39.61
CA GLN A 121 24.26 10.20 39.01
C GLN A 121 24.27 10.00 37.49
N HIS A 122 23.40 9.12 36.98
CA HIS A 122 23.42 8.67 35.58
C HIS A 122 22.08 8.86 34.86
N ILE A 123 21.01 9.19 35.58
CA ILE A 123 19.66 9.40 35.06
C ILE A 123 19.18 10.79 35.46
N ASN A 124 18.85 11.60 34.44
CA ASN A 124 18.17 12.88 34.63
C ASN A 124 16.82 12.85 33.94
N ALA A 125 15.84 13.57 34.47
CA ALA A 125 14.50 13.58 33.91
C ALA A 125 13.82 14.94 33.97
N TRP A 126 12.99 15.20 32.96
CA TRP A 126 12.18 16.41 32.85
C TRP A 126 10.77 16.04 32.42
N ARG A 127 9.77 16.73 32.98
CA ARG A 127 8.44 16.76 32.41
C ARG A 127 8.46 17.73 31.23
N VAL A 128 8.07 17.26 30.05
CA VAL A 128 8.21 18.00 28.78
C VAL A 128 6.91 18.18 28.01
N GLY A 129 5.82 17.51 28.40
CA GLY A 129 4.53 17.68 27.73
C GLY A 129 3.39 16.93 28.40
N ARG A 130 2.25 16.86 27.70
CA ARG A 130 1.09 16.04 28.07
C ARG A 130 0.67 15.18 26.90
N PHE A 131 0.35 13.92 27.16
CA PHE A 131 -0.06 12.97 26.14
C PHE A 131 -1.49 13.25 25.67
N GLY A 132 -1.69 13.23 24.35
CA GLY A 132 -2.97 13.48 23.72
C GLY A 132 -2.88 13.37 22.20
N ALA A 133 -4.04 13.32 21.54
CA ALA A 133 -4.14 13.25 20.09
C ALA A 133 -3.52 14.50 19.42
N GLY A 134 -2.65 14.29 18.43
CA GLY A 134 -2.02 15.36 17.66
C GLY A 134 -1.02 16.23 18.45
N VAL A 135 -0.59 15.81 19.64
CA VAL A 135 0.32 16.62 20.45
C VAL A 135 1.72 16.63 19.85
N LEU A 136 2.24 17.83 19.56
CA LEU A 136 3.65 18.06 19.24
C LEU A 136 4.53 17.97 20.51
N ILE A 137 5.34 16.94 20.60
CA ILE A 137 6.32 16.71 21.66
C ILE A 137 7.52 17.63 21.46
N LYS A 138 7.93 18.27 22.55
CA LYS A 138 9.17 19.02 22.64
C LYS A 138 10.07 18.37 23.68
N ASP A 139 11.38 18.49 23.51
CA ASP A 139 12.33 18.10 24.54
C ASP A 139 12.48 19.17 25.63
N ARG A 140 13.35 18.93 26.62
CA ARG A 140 13.66 19.85 27.72
C ARG A 140 14.21 21.20 27.27
N HIS A 141 14.77 21.28 26.07
CA HIS A 141 15.30 22.51 25.48
C HIS A 141 14.22 23.26 24.69
N GLY A 142 12.98 22.74 24.65
CA GLY A 142 11.86 23.30 23.89
C GLY A 142 11.90 22.98 22.40
N ARG A 143 12.75 22.05 21.97
CA ARG A 143 12.92 21.68 20.56
C ARG A 143 11.85 20.66 20.15
N PRO A 144 11.05 20.92 19.10
CA PRO A 144 10.10 19.95 18.57
C PRO A 144 10.79 18.69 18.06
N PHE A 145 10.27 17.51 18.42
CA PHE A 145 10.88 16.23 18.02
C PHE A 145 9.91 15.32 17.28
N ALA A 146 8.67 15.19 17.74
CA ALA A 146 7.69 14.30 17.14
C ALA A 146 6.25 14.73 17.43
N THR A 147 5.30 14.23 16.65
CA THR A 147 3.86 14.40 16.89
C THR A 147 3.25 13.08 17.34
N ILE A 148 2.42 13.08 18.39
CA ILE A 148 1.64 11.91 18.80
C ILE A 148 0.51 11.68 17.80
N ALA A 149 0.42 10.47 17.26
CA ALA A 149 -0.69 10.12 16.38
C ALA A 149 -2.03 10.15 17.12
N SER A 150 -3.06 10.72 16.48
CA SER A 150 -4.41 10.77 17.05
C SER A 150 -4.92 9.38 17.44
N MET A 151 -4.63 8.37 16.61
CA MET A 151 -5.04 7.00 16.85
C MET A 151 -4.22 6.31 17.95
N ALA A 152 -2.92 6.61 18.10
CA ALA A 152 -2.14 6.13 19.24
C ALA A 152 -2.78 6.56 20.57
N ALA A 153 -3.24 7.80 20.64
CA ALA A 153 -3.91 8.32 21.83
C ALA A 153 -5.24 7.60 22.12
N GLN A 154 -5.93 7.06 21.10
CA GLN A 154 -7.13 6.24 21.28
C GLN A 154 -6.80 4.81 21.73
N VAL A 155 -5.77 4.19 21.17
CA VAL A 155 -5.27 2.86 21.59
C VAL A 155 -4.84 2.91 23.06
N TYR A 156 -4.10 3.95 23.45
CA TYR A 156 -3.59 4.15 24.80
C TYR A 156 -4.44 5.13 25.62
N LYS A 157 -5.77 5.04 25.49
CA LYS A 157 -6.74 5.96 26.13
C LYS A 157 -6.59 6.11 27.64
N ASP A 158 -6.12 5.05 28.31
CA ASP A 158 -5.94 5.02 29.77
C ASP A 158 -4.83 5.99 30.24
N LEU A 159 -4.03 6.53 29.30
CA LEU A 159 -2.93 7.48 29.54
C LEU A 159 -3.23 8.90 29.05
N GLN A 160 -4.44 9.17 28.53
CA GLN A 160 -4.85 10.49 28.04
C GLN A 160 -4.68 11.59 29.11
N GLY A 161 -4.01 12.69 28.75
CA GLY A 161 -3.67 13.76 29.69
C GLY A 161 -2.57 13.41 30.71
N GLY A 162 -1.95 12.23 30.57
CA GLY A 162 -0.74 11.84 31.29
C GLY A 162 0.44 12.76 30.98
N ASP A 163 1.39 12.88 31.91
CA ASP A 163 2.56 13.72 31.69
C ASP A 163 3.59 12.95 30.84
N ILE A 164 4.17 13.65 29.85
CA ILE A 164 5.28 13.14 29.05
C ILE A 164 6.58 13.55 29.73
N TYR A 165 7.48 12.58 29.90
CA TYR A 165 8.80 12.78 30.46
C TYR A 165 9.88 12.47 29.43
N GLU A 166 10.90 13.32 29.39
CA GLU A 166 12.19 13.02 28.78
C GLU A 166 13.12 12.47 29.86
N ILE A 167 13.73 11.31 29.60
CA ILE A 167 14.71 10.68 30.50
C ILE A 167 16.04 10.64 29.76
N GLU A 168 17.02 11.40 30.25
CA GLU A 168 18.41 11.31 29.82
C GLU A 168 19.12 10.16 30.53
N ILE A 169 19.87 9.39 29.75
CA ILE A 169 20.63 8.23 30.18
C ILE A 169 22.12 8.46 29.89
N ASP A 170 22.97 8.24 30.89
CA ASP A 170 24.42 8.11 30.70
C ASP A 170 24.78 6.71 30.19
N LEU A 171 25.20 6.64 28.93
CA LEU A 171 25.54 5.39 28.23
C LEU A 171 26.84 4.76 28.74
N LYS A 172 27.65 5.50 29.52
CA LYS A 172 28.88 4.96 30.12
C LYS A 172 28.62 4.17 31.39
N ALA A 173 27.44 4.24 31.98
CA ALA A 173 27.11 3.50 33.19
C ALA A 173 26.59 2.09 32.87
N ALA A 174 26.83 1.12 33.75
CA ALA A 174 26.14 -0.17 33.70
C ALA A 174 24.64 0.06 33.99
N PRO A 175 23.70 -0.63 33.31
CA PRO A 175 23.89 -1.70 32.34
C PRO A 175 24.01 -1.22 30.87
N PHE A 176 23.99 0.09 30.62
CA PHE A 176 23.95 0.67 29.28
C PHE A 176 25.24 0.46 28.47
N GLN A 177 26.35 0.16 29.14
CA GLN A 177 27.58 -0.35 28.51
C GLN A 177 27.35 -1.61 27.66
N GLY A 178 26.26 -2.37 27.90
CA GLY A 178 25.90 -3.53 27.08
C GLY A 178 25.43 -3.18 25.66
N ILE A 179 25.04 -1.93 25.40
CA ILE A 179 24.67 -1.47 24.07
C ILE A 179 25.93 -1.43 23.20
N ASN A 180 25.89 -2.12 22.06
CA ASN A 180 27.03 -2.26 21.15
C ASN A 180 26.60 -2.08 19.68
N SER A 181 27.54 -2.26 18.75
CA SER A 181 27.33 -2.12 17.30
C SER A 181 26.99 -3.43 16.59
N GLY A 182 26.96 -4.57 17.29
CA GLY A 182 26.63 -5.88 16.74
C GLY A 182 25.11 -6.11 16.66
N ASP A 183 24.50 -6.36 17.81
CA ASP A 183 23.07 -6.69 17.95
C ASP A 183 22.28 -5.51 18.53
N PHE A 184 20.99 -5.44 18.20
CA PHE A 184 20.08 -4.51 18.87
C PHE A 184 19.78 -4.97 20.29
N MET A 185 19.73 -3.99 21.19
CA MET A 185 19.07 -4.12 22.48
C MET A 185 17.66 -3.50 22.41
N SER A 186 16.83 -3.77 23.41
CA SER A 186 15.53 -3.14 23.59
C SER A 186 15.41 -2.63 25.02
N PHE A 187 15.00 -1.38 25.17
CA PHE A 187 14.47 -0.93 26.45
C PHE A 187 13.16 -1.65 26.76
N ALA A 188 12.87 -1.81 28.05
CA ALA A 188 11.61 -2.35 28.53
C ALA A 188 11.25 -1.73 29.88
N TRP A 189 10.03 -1.21 30.03
CA TRP A 189 9.55 -0.72 31.33
C TRP A 189 8.78 -1.82 32.05
N MET A 190 9.37 -2.47 33.05
CA MET A 190 8.80 -3.67 33.65
C MET A 190 7.97 -3.37 34.90
N VAL A 191 6.80 -4.02 35.00
CA VAL A 191 5.95 -4.00 36.19
C VAL A 191 5.51 -5.41 36.59
N LYS A 192 5.26 -5.65 37.88
CA LYS A 192 4.67 -6.90 38.36
C LYS A 192 3.25 -7.05 37.83
N LEU A 193 2.92 -8.27 37.41
CA LEU A 193 1.58 -8.59 36.95
C LEU A 193 0.63 -8.82 38.13
N ASN A 194 -0.49 -8.10 38.11
CA ASN A 194 -1.67 -8.45 38.87
C ASN A 194 -2.38 -9.66 38.24
N ASP A 195 -3.45 -10.15 38.88
CA ASP A 195 -4.14 -11.35 38.41
C ASP A 195 -4.73 -11.20 37.00
N ALA A 196 -5.22 -10.02 36.64
CA ALA A 196 -5.70 -9.73 35.28
C ALA A 196 -4.55 -9.75 34.25
N GLY A 197 -3.36 -9.24 34.62
CA GLY A 197 -2.16 -9.28 33.80
C GLY A 197 -1.65 -10.71 33.58
N LYS A 198 -1.66 -11.56 34.63
CA LYS A 198 -1.29 -12.98 34.51
C LYS A 198 -2.25 -13.78 33.61
N GLN A 199 -3.52 -13.39 33.56
CA GLN A 199 -4.47 -13.98 32.60
C GLN A 199 -4.15 -13.57 31.16
N LEU A 200 -3.72 -12.32 30.95
CA LEU A 200 -3.31 -11.84 29.63
C LEU A 200 -1.99 -12.46 29.18
N LEU A 201 -1.01 -12.59 30.08
CA LEU A 201 0.33 -13.12 29.81
C LEU A 201 0.62 -14.30 30.76
N PRO A 202 0.14 -15.51 30.44
CA PRO A 202 0.40 -16.70 31.24
C PRO A 202 1.90 -16.97 31.36
N ASN A 203 2.34 -17.44 32.53
CA ASN A 203 3.74 -17.78 32.86
C ASN A 203 4.69 -16.58 33.04
N ALA A 204 4.22 -15.34 32.87
CA ALA A 204 4.99 -14.15 33.23
C ALA A 204 4.69 -13.72 34.69
N THR A 205 5.70 -13.24 35.40
CA THR A 205 5.50 -12.55 36.70
C THR A 205 5.57 -11.04 36.53
N HIS A 206 6.30 -10.57 35.52
CA HIS A 206 6.45 -9.16 35.16
C HIS A 206 6.32 -9.02 33.63
N ALA A 207 5.81 -7.88 33.18
CA ALA A 207 5.79 -7.52 31.75
C ALA A 207 5.82 -6.01 31.58
N GLU A 208 5.92 -5.54 30.34
CA GLU A 208 5.73 -4.14 30.06
C GLU A 208 4.25 -3.74 30.16
N PRO A 209 3.92 -2.59 30.78
CA PRO A 209 2.57 -2.05 30.71
C PRO A 209 2.09 -1.89 29.27
N GLN A 210 2.98 -1.53 28.34
CA GLN A 210 2.62 -1.40 26.93
C GLN A 210 2.27 -2.74 26.28
N ASP A 211 2.96 -3.83 26.63
CA ASP A 211 2.60 -5.19 26.18
C ASP A 211 1.21 -5.59 26.69
N LEU A 212 0.89 -5.24 27.94
CA LEU A 212 -0.45 -5.46 28.51
C LEU A 212 -1.52 -4.61 27.83
N MET A 213 -1.22 -3.35 27.49
CA MET A 213 -2.14 -2.46 26.76
C MET A 213 -2.40 -2.98 25.35
N ILE A 214 -1.37 -3.45 24.64
CA ILE A 214 -1.50 -4.09 23.32
C ILE A 214 -2.33 -5.37 23.43
N ALA A 215 -2.03 -6.25 24.39
CA ALA A 215 -2.79 -7.48 24.59
C ALA A 215 -4.26 -7.21 24.94
N LYS A 216 -4.53 -6.21 25.79
CA LYS A 216 -5.89 -5.74 26.12
C LYS A 216 -6.59 -5.19 24.89
N PHE A 217 -5.93 -4.31 24.12
CA PHE A 217 -6.45 -3.74 22.88
C PHE A 217 -6.83 -4.84 21.88
N LEU A 218 -5.92 -5.77 21.59
CA LEU A 218 -6.15 -6.88 20.67
C LEU A 218 -7.30 -7.79 21.13
N ARG A 219 -7.40 -8.05 22.44
CA ARG A 219 -8.52 -8.81 23.02
C ARG A 219 -9.85 -8.04 22.89
N GLU A 220 -9.86 -6.75 23.20
CA GLU A 220 -11.04 -5.89 23.03
C GLU A 220 -11.49 -5.86 21.55
N GLN A 221 -10.55 -5.73 20.61
CA GLN A 221 -10.83 -5.80 19.17
C GLN A 221 -11.43 -7.17 18.80
N SER A 222 -10.86 -8.27 19.28
CA SER A 222 -11.43 -9.61 19.02
C SER A 222 -12.84 -9.83 19.60
N THR A 223 -13.24 -9.02 20.59
CA THR A 223 -14.58 -9.05 21.18
C THR A 223 -15.55 -8.13 20.43
N LYS A 224 -15.08 -6.98 19.93
CA LYS A 224 -15.89 -5.98 19.22
C LYS A 224 -16.07 -6.30 17.73
N ASP A 225 -15.01 -6.76 17.08
CA ASP A 225 -15.01 -7.15 15.67
C ASP A 225 -15.20 -8.68 15.56
N PRO A 226 -16.38 -9.16 15.12
CA PRO A 226 -16.62 -10.59 14.96
C PRO A 226 -15.70 -11.24 13.92
N PHE A 227 -15.02 -10.45 13.09
CA PHE A 227 -14.13 -10.88 12.02
C PHE A 227 -12.65 -10.79 12.39
N HIS A 228 -12.31 -10.56 13.65
CA HIS A 228 -10.92 -10.54 14.07
C HIS A 228 -10.25 -11.91 13.90
N PHE A 229 -9.01 -11.93 13.40
CA PHE A 229 -8.25 -13.18 13.36
C PHE A 229 -7.98 -13.69 14.78
N ALA A 230 -8.16 -15.00 14.98
CA ALA A 230 -8.13 -15.56 16.34
C ALA A 230 -6.71 -15.70 16.90
N ASN A 231 -5.72 -15.97 16.05
CA ASN A 231 -4.35 -16.24 16.48
C ASN A 231 -3.45 -15.04 16.23
N LEU A 232 -3.01 -14.35 17.29
CA LEU A 232 -2.31 -13.06 17.21
C LEU A 232 -0.83 -13.20 17.59
N HIS A 233 -0.14 -14.09 16.88
CA HIS A 233 1.28 -14.37 17.05
C HIS A 233 2.04 -14.02 15.77
N GLU A 234 3.34 -13.75 15.94
CA GLU A 234 4.28 -13.55 14.84
C GLU A 234 4.26 -14.75 13.87
N PHE A 235 4.51 -14.49 12.59
CA PHE A 235 4.80 -15.49 11.58
C PHE A 235 6.25 -15.98 11.69
N ASP A 236 6.47 -17.29 11.53
CA ASP A 236 7.79 -17.90 11.46
C ASP A 236 8.33 -17.83 10.03
N LEU A 237 8.94 -16.70 9.70
CA LEU A 237 9.52 -16.45 8.39
C LEU A 237 10.70 -17.36 8.05
N SER A 238 11.26 -18.11 9.02
CA SER A 238 12.30 -19.13 8.75
C SER A 238 11.72 -20.42 8.16
N LYS A 239 10.44 -20.71 8.43
CA LYS A 239 9.73 -21.91 7.96
C LYS A 239 8.80 -21.63 6.78
N GLY A 240 8.59 -20.36 6.42
CA GLY A 240 7.93 -19.96 5.17
C GLY A 240 8.77 -20.34 3.95
N ALA A 241 8.14 -20.86 2.90
CA ALA A 241 8.85 -21.54 1.84
C ALA A 241 9.69 -20.58 0.97
N ARG A 242 11.01 -20.72 1.08
CA ARG A 242 11.98 -20.29 0.04
C ARG A 242 11.79 -21.04 -1.29
N THR A 243 10.85 -22.00 -1.36
CA THR A 243 10.66 -22.95 -2.47
C THR A 243 9.23 -23.04 -3.03
N THR A 244 8.21 -22.46 -2.38
CA THR A 244 6.81 -22.46 -2.87
C THR A 244 6.14 -21.12 -2.57
N ALA A 245 6.14 -20.18 -3.52
CA ALA A 245 5.68 -18.79 -3.40
C ALA A 245 4.19 -18.56 -3.02
N ASN A 246 3.45 -19.62 -2.67
CA ASN A 246 2.00 -19.62 -2.50
C ASN A 246 1.55 -20.22 -1.16
N GLN A 247 2.40 -20.13 -0.13
CA GLN A 247 2.03 -20.49 1.24
C GLN A 247 2.42 -19.40 2.23
N LEU A 248 1.47 -19.04 3.10
CA LEU A 248 1.80 -18.19 4.24
C LEU A 248 2.76 -18.95 5.15
N PRO A 249 3.77 -18.26 5.72
CA PRO A 249 4.56 -18.83 6.79
C PRO A 249 3.65 -19.31 7.93
N PRO A 250 4.01 -20.37 8.66
CA PRO A 250 3.22 -20.79 9.82
C PRO A 250 3.33 -19.72 10.92
N GLN A 251 2.31 -19.60 11.76
CA GLN A 251 2.42 -18.78 12.96
C GLN A 251 3.24 -19.50 14.03
N LYS A 252 3.97 -18.69 14.79
CA LYS A 252 4.70 -19.10 15.98
C LYS A 252 3.73 -19.51 17.10
N THR A 253 4.18 -20.33 18.06
CA THR A 253 3.31 -20.98 19.07
C THR A 253 3.72 -20.73 20.52
N GLY A 254 4.89 -20.12 20.76
CA GLY A 254 5.41 -19.81 22.08
C GLY A 254 4.81 -18.53 22.68
N ALA A 255 4.75 -18.45 24.01
CA ALA A 255 4.18 -17.31 24.74
C ALA A 255 4.95 -15.98 24.50
N GLY A 256 6.27 -16.05 24.26
CA GLY A 256 7.10 -14.89 23.87
C GLY A 256 7.01 -14.50 22.39
N GLU A 257 6.17 -15.18 21.61
CA GLU A 257 6.03 -15.01 20.16
C GLU A 257 4.73 -14.29 19.78
N ARG A 258 4.10 -13.64 20.78
CA ARG A 258 2.93 -12.76 20.63
C ARG A 258 3.33 -11.39 20.09
N LEU A 259 2.36 -10.69 19.50
CA LEU A 259 2.50 -9.27 19.17
C LEU A 259 2.66 -8.47 20.47
N GLN A 260 3.73 -7.68 20.55
CA GLN A 260 4.14 -6.94 21.74
C GLN A 260 4.99 -5.73 21.34
N SER A 261 5.19 -4.76 22.24
CA SER A 261 6.00 -3.58 21.95
C SER A 261 7.48 -3.95 21.85
N TRP A 262 8.29 -3.12 21.19
CA TRP A 262 9.75 -3.23 21.22
C TRP A 262 10.33 -1.82 21.10
N HIS A 263 11.46 -1.58 21.77
CA HIS A 263 12.07 -0.25 21.90
C HIS A 263 13.56 -0.30 21.53
N PRO A 264 13.88 -0.50 20.23
CA PRO A 264 15.22 -0.88 19.79
C PRO A 264 16.24 0.25 19.97
N VAL A 265 17.45 -0.11 20.42
CA VAL A 265 18.61 0.77 20.55
C VAL A 265 19.89 0.08 20.12
N LYS A 266 20.75 0.80 19.40
CA LYS A 266 22.04 0.28 18.91
C LYS A 266 23.04 1.39 18.59
N TYR A 267 24.34 1.10 18.74
CA TYR A 267 25.40 1.94 18.15
C TYR A 267 25.55 1.71 16.65
N MET A 268 25.73 2.82 15.94
CA MET A 268 25.87 2.91 14.49
C MET A 268 27.16 3.69 14.14
N PRO A 269 27.73 3.50 12.94
CA PRO A 269 29.00 4.11 12.55
C PRO A 269 29.03 5.63 12.67
N ALA A 270 30.16 6.22 13.08
CA ALA A 270 30.32 7.68 13.23
C ALA A 270 30.43 8.47 11.90
N ARG A 271 29.49 8.25 10.98
CA ARG A 271 29.35 8.89 9.66
C ARG A 271 27.87 8.99 9.27
N PRO A 272 27.50 9.79 8.25
CA PRO A 272 26.15 9.72 7.69
C PRO A 272 25.79 8.29 7.28
N LEU A 273 24.59 7.86 7.66
CA LEU A 273 24.08 6.52 7.43
C LEU A 273 23.59 6.39 5.98
N LYS A 274 23.91 5.28 5.34
CA LYS A 274 23.34 4.88 4.05
C LYS A 274 21.88 4.50 4.27
N LEU A 275 20.98 5.16 3.56
CA LEU A 275 19.54 5.01 3.74
C LEU A 275 18.95 4.20 2.59
N GLY A 276 18.39 3.03 2.90
CA GLY A 276 17.44 2.36 2.03
C GLY A 276 16.06 3.01 2.16
N HIS A 277 15.32 3.12 1.08
CA HIS A 277 13.93 3.57 1.09
C HIS A 277 13.07 2.57 0.32
N LEU A 278 12.09 2.01 1.03
CA LEU A 278 11.07 1.12 0.50
C LEU A 278 9.73 1.82 0.68
N SER A 279 8.96 1.92 -0.39
CA SER A 279 7.66 2.60 -0.39
C SER A 279 6.65 1.81 -1.20
N ASP A 280 5.37 2.02 -0.93
CA ASP A 280 4.22 1.39 -1.60
C ASP A 280 4.44 -0.11 -1.78
N VAL A 281 4.57 -0.80 -0.65
CA VAL A 281 4.96 -2.21 -0.61
C VAL A 281 3.75 -3.14 -0.70
N HIS A 282 2.54 -2.65 -0.39
CA HIS A 282 1.26 -3.34 -0.60
C HIS A 282 1.30 -4.83 -0.20
N VAL A 283 1.69 -5.11 1.05
CA VAL A 283 1.66 -6.46 1.61
C VAL A 283 0.21 -6.94 1.63
N ASN A 284 -0.03 -8.07 0.97
CA ASN A 284 -1.37 -8.55 0.70
C ASN A 284 -1.40 -10.08 0.63
N VAL A 285 -1.90 -10.72 1.70
CA VAL A 285 -1.98 -12.19 1.80
C VAL A 285 -2.87 -12.80 0.72
N ARG A 286 -3.76 -12.04 0.08
CA ARG A 286 -4.56 -12.51 -1.06
C ARG A 286 -3.69 -12.96 -2.23
N HIS A 287 -2.49 -12.42 -2.41
CA HIS A 287 -1.56 -12.88 -3.45
C HIS A 287 -1.22 -14.36 -3.27
N THR A 288 -1.08 -14.79 -2.01
CA THR A 288 -0.89 -16.19 -1.65
C THR A 288 -2.11 -17.03 -1.99
N ALA A 289 -3.33 -16.50 -1.79
CA ALA A 289 -4.56 -17.17 -2.16
C ALA A 289 -4.73 -17.29 -3.70
N MET A 290 -4.45 -16.21 -4.44
CA MET A 290 -4.43 -16.23 -5.92
C MET A 290 -3.41 -17.22 -6.45
N GLY A 291 -2.26 -17.32 -5.77
CA GLY A 291 -1.20 -18.28 -6.07
C GLY A 291 -1.64 -19.74 -6.07
N LYS A 292 -2.79 -20.06 -5.46
CA LYS A 292 -3.38 -21.42 -5.44
C LYS A 292 -4.25 -21.74 -6.66
N SER A 293 -4.51 -20.76 -7.53
CA SER A 293 -5.36 -20.95 -8.70
C SER A 293 -4.78 -22.00 -9.64
N MET A 294 -5.59 -23.03 -9.91
CA MET A 294 -5.28 -24.09 -10.86
C MET A 294 -5.78 -23.79 -12.28
N ALA A 295 -6.55 -22.71 -12.46
CA ALA A 295 -7.07 -22.32 -13.77
C ALA A 295 -5.93 -22.02 -14.75
N GLN A 296 -6.13 -22.34 -16.02
CA GLN A 296 -5.20 -22.16 -17.13
C GLN A 296 -5.84 -21.31 -18.22
N VAL A 297 -5.01 -20.69 -19.08
CA VAL A 297 -5.51 -19.89 -20.21
C VAL A 297 -6.18 -20.80 -21.24
N LEU A 298 -5.54 -21.93 -21.55
CA LEU A 298 -6.12 -23.02 -22.33
C LEU A 298 -6.40 -24.20 -21.40
N GLU A 299 -7.67 -24.50 -21.16
CA GLU A 299 -8.08 -25.57 -20.25
C GLU A 299 -8.12 -26.96 -20.88
N GLY A 300 -7.90 -28.00 -20.09
CA GLY A 300 -7.89 -29.40 -20.54
C GLY A 300 -6.54 -29.88 -21.08
N ASP A 301 -6.57 -30.90 -21.93
CA ASP A 301 -5.35 -31.50 -22.49
C ASP A 301 -4.77 -30.62 -23.62
N VAL A 302 -3.65 -29.97 -23.32
CA VAL A 302 -2.90 -29.10 -24.23
C VAL A 302 -1.46 -29.62 -24.32
N ALA A 303 -1.20 -30.49 -25.30
CA ALA A 303 0.09 -31.15 -25.45
C ALA A 303 1.26 -30.16 -25.68
N ASP A 304 2.37 -30.37 -24.95
CA ASP A 304 3.68 -29.75 -25.16
C ASP A 304 3.75 -28.20 -25.01
N VAL A 305 2.83 -27.58 -24.28
CA VAL A 305 2.79 -26.11 -24.09
C VAL A 305 3.31 -25.67 -22.72
N LYS A 306 4.62 -25.40 -22.62
CA LYS A 306 5.29 -25.00 -21.36
C LYS A 306 4.78 -23.69 -20.74
N TRP A 307 4.27 -22.75 -21.55
CA TRP A 307 3.81 -21.44 -21.05
C TRP A 307 2.41 -21.51 -20.40
N ASN A 308 1.60 -22.53 -20.73
CA ASN A 308 0.22 -22.69 -20.27
C ASN A 308 0.16 -23.33 -18.88
N THR A 309 0.99 -22.86 -17.95
CA THR A 309 0.92 -23.27 -16.55
C THR A 309 -0.27 -22.63 -15.84
N PRO A 310 -0.72 -23.16 -14.70
CA PRO A 310 -1.77 -22.53 -13.91
C PRO A 310 -1.49 -21.05 -13.62
N VAL A 311 -2.50 -20.19 -13.74
CA VAL A 311 -2.39 -18.73 -13.61
C VAL A 311 -1.90 -18.31 -12.22
N GLY A 312 -2.19 -19.11 -11.18
CA GLY A 312 -1.66 -18.85 -9.83
C GLY A 312 -0.12 -18.88 -9.77
N THR A 313 0.53 -19.57 -10.71
CA THR A 313 2.00 -19.59 -10.78
C THR A 313 2.61 -18.36 -11.43
N LYS A 314 1.77 -17.44 -11.92
CA LYS A 314 2.16 -16.18 -12.57
C LYS A 314 1.95 -14.95 -11.66
N VAL A 315 1.57 -15.14 -10.39
CA VAL A 315 1.35 -14.05 -9.45
C VAL A 315 2.67 -13.50 -8.94
N CYS A 316 2.88 -12.18 -9.05
CA CYS A 316 3.89 -11.47 -8.29
C CYS A 316 3.39 -11.24 -6.87
N ASN A 317 4.06 -11.85 -5.88
CA ASN A 317 3.71 -11.71 -4.48
C ASN A 317 4.51 -10.56 -3.84
N SER A 318 3.82 -9.45 -3.54
CA SER A 318 4.42 -8.26 -2.93
C SER A 318 5.20 -8.53 -1.64
N PHE A 319 4.72 -9.43 -0.76
CA PHE A 319 5.44 -9.73 0.48
C PHE A 319 6.78 -10.41 0.21
N ASP A 320 6.80 -11.38 -0.72
CA ASP A 320 8.03 -12.08 -1.07
C ASP A 320 9.04 -11.12 -1.72
N ALA A 321 8.57 -10.25 -2.60
CA ALA A 321 9.38 -9.21 -3.24
C ALA A 321 9.97 -8.25 -2.20
N LEU A 322 9.14 -7.74 -1.28
CA LEU A 322 9.55 -6.87 -0.18
C LEU A 322 10.63 -7.52 0.69
N ARG A 323 10.39 -8.77 1.10
CA ARG A 323 11.36 -9.53 1.90
C ARG A 323 12.71 -9.65 1.20
N ALA A 324 12.71 -9.94 -0.11
CA ALA A 324 13.95 -10.03 -0.88
C ALA A 324 14.68 -8.69 -1.02
N LEU A 325 13.95 -7.58 -1.16
CA LEU A 325 14.56 -6.25 -1.18
C LEU A 325 15.21 -5.92 0.17
N PHE A 326 14.53 -6.21 1.28
CA PHE A 326 15.10 -6.08 2.62
C PHE A 326 16.39 -6.90 2.77
N GLU A 327 16.37 -8.17 2.39
CA GLU A 327 17.56 -9.05 2.46
C GLU A 327 18.71 -8.49 1.59
N LYS A 328 18.42 -7.99 0.37
CA LYS A 328 19.43 -7.36 -0.49
C LYS A 328 20.01 -6.08 0.11
N MET A 329 19.18 -5.20 0.68
CA MET A 329 19.64 -3.98 1.33
C MET A 329 20.44 -4.29 2.61
N ALA A 330 20.06 -5.32 3.35
CA ALA A 330 20.76 -5.76 4.56
C ALA A 330 22.13 -6.39 4.29
N LEU A 331 22.24 -7.19 3.23
CA LEU A 331 23.43 -7.98 2.93
C LEU A 331 24.37 -7.29 1.94
N GLY A 332 23.85 -6.41 1.07
CA GLY A 332 24.59 -5.87 -0.07
C GLY A 332 24.92 -6.95 -1.11
N GLY A 333 25.89 -6.66 -1.97
CA GLY A 333 26.47 -7.57 -2.97
C GLY A 333 27.47 -6.86 -3.87
N ASP A 334 28.03 -7.56 -4.87
CA ASP A 334 29.10 -7.04 -5.74
C ASP A 334 28.80 -5.68 -6.41
N LYS A 335 27.51 -5.34 -6.55
CA LYS A 335 27.03 -4.10 -7.17
C LYS A 335 25.99 -3.34 -6.33
N ILE A 336 25.70 -3.83 -5.11
CA ILE A 336 24.68 -3.26 -4.23
C ILE A 336 25.34 -2.95 -2.90
N GLU A 337 25.39 -1.68 -2.52
CA GLU A 337 25.89 -1.30 -1.22
C GLU A 337 24.90 -1.69 -0.11
N LYS A 338 25.43 -2.01 1.07
CA LYS A 338 24.63 -2.28 2.25
C LYS A 338 23.99 -0.98 2.76
N ALA A 339 22.71 -1.04 3.10
CA ALA A 339 22.02 0.01 3.84
C ALA A 339 22.40 -0.06 5.33
N ASP A 340 22.60 1.10 5.96
CA ASP A 340 22.77 1.20 7.41
C ASP A 340 21.42 1.30 8.12
N ALA A 341 20.40 1.88 7.47
CA ALA A 341 19.02 1.97 7.94
C ALA A 341 18.03 1.95 6.77
N VAL A 342 16.79 1.54 7.02
CA VAL A 342 15.70 1.59 6.03
C VAL A 342 14.59 2.53 6.49
N LEU A 343 14.16 3.41 5.59
CA LEU A 343 12.91 4.16 5.67
C LEU A 343 11.85 3.33 4.94
N LEU A 344 10.86 2.84 5.68
CA LEU A 344 9.70 2.13 5.15
C LEU A 344 8.49 3.07 5.25
N THR A 345 8.22 3.79 4.16
CA THR A 345 7.07 4.70 4.06
C THR A 345 6.08 4.12 3.05
N GLY A 346 5.05 4.86 2.64
CA GLY A 346 4.14 4.34 1.62
C GLY A 346 3.01 3.50 2.20
N ASP A 347 2.21 2.93 1.31
CA ASP A 347 1.21 1.92 1.66
C ASP A 347 1.90 0.60 2.04
N LEU A 348 1.78 0.21 3.31
CA LEU A 348 2.37 -1.00 3.86
C LEU A 348 1.51 -2.21 3.54
N ILE A 349 0.22 -2.08 3.75
CA ILE A 349 -0.81 -3.06 3.44
C ILE A 349 -1.82 -2.45 2.47
N ASP A 350 -2.70 -3.25 1.90
CA ASP A 350 -3.83 -2.69 1.14
C ASP A 350 -5.08 -2.51 2.00
N PHE A 351 -5.35 -3.48 2.88
CA PHE A 351 -6.60 -3.58 3.64
C PHE A 351 -6.36 -4.22 5.00
N ASN A 352 -7.12 -3.79 6.00
CA ASN A 352 -7.12 -4.40 7.33
C ASN A 352 -7.78 -5.80 7.34
N ARG A 353 -8.79 -6.03 6.49
CA ARG A 353 -9.46 -7.33 6.33
C ARG A 353 -9.07 -7.95 5.00
N ASN A 354 -8.64 -9.22 5.02
CA ASN A 354 -8.17 -9.86 3.79
C ASN A 354 -8.43 -11.36 3.73
N LEU A 355 -8.37 -11.91 2.51
CA LEU A 355 -8.67 -13.30 2.22
C LEU A 355 -7.61 -14.23 2.83
N ASN A 356 -7.98 -14.97 3.88
CA ASN A 356 -7.14 -15.93 4.56
C ASN A 356 -6.77 -17.11 3.63
N PRO A 357 -5.52 -17.20 3.15
CA PRO A 357 -5.10 -18.23 2.21
C PRO A 357 -5.26 -19.63 2.78
N ALA A 358 -5.13 -19.84 4.10
CA ALA A 358 -5.29 -21.15 4.72
C ALA A 358 -6.72 -21.71 4.59
N GLN A 359 -7.70 -20.86 4.33
CA GLN A 359 -9.12 -21.22 4.23
C GLN A 359 -9.60 -21.33 2.78
N VAL A 360 -8.74 -20.98 1.81
CA VAL A 360 -9.01 -21.16 0.38
C VAL A 360 -8.58 -22.56 -0.03
N ALA A 361 -9.47 -23.26 -0.72
CA ALA A 361 -9.22 -24.60 -1.24
C ALA A 361 -7.91 -24.66 -2.03
N ALA A 362 -7.05 -25.62 -1.69
CA ALA A 362 -5.83 -25.88 -2.44
C ALA A 362 -6.06 -27.03 -3.43
N GLY A 363 -5.57 -26.88 -4.67
CA GLY A 363 -5.77 -27.85 -5.78
C GLY A 363 -5.61 -29.33 -5.43
N LYS A 364 -4.64 -29.69 -4.57
CA LYS A 364 -4.40 -31.09 -4.17
C LYS A 364 -5.37 -31.61 -3.08
N ALA A 365 -5.97 -30.74 -2.27
CA ALA A 365 -6.79 -31.16 -1.12
C ALA A 365 -8.28 -31.34 -1.47
N THR A 366 -8.76 -30.67 -2.52
CA THR A 366 -10.17 -30.71 -2.96
C THR A 366 -10.37 -31.42 -4.31
N GLY A 367 -9.30 -32.00 -4.86
CA GLY A 367 -9.30 -32.63 -6.18
C GLY A 367 -9.80 -31.67 -7.26
N ASN A 368 -10.56 -32.21 -8.21
CA ASN A 368 -11.06 -31.45 -9.36
C ASN A 368 -12.03 -30.30 -8.98
N LYS A 369 -12.45 -30.08 -7.73
CA LYS A 369 -13.38 -28.98 -7.37
C LYS A 369 -12.71 -27.67 -6.97
N ALA A 370 -11.37 -27.61 -7.00
CA ALA A 370 -10.61 -26.51 -6.43
C ALA A 370 -10.88 -25.14 -7.06
N ILE A 371 -11.07 -25.07 -8.39
CA ILE A 371 -11.27 -23.81 -9.13
C ILE A 371 -12.57 -23.12 -8.66
N GLY A 372 -13.71 -23.81 -8.73
CA GLY A 372 -14.99 -23.25 -8.31
C GLY A 372 -15.08 -22.88 -6.84
N GLU A 373 -14.47 -23.67 -5.94
CA GLU A 373 -14.45 -23.33 -4.51
C GLU A 373 -13.54 -22.12 -4.21
N GLN A 374 -12.44 -21.96 -4.95
CA GLN A 374 -11.64 -20.73 -4.89
C GLN A 374 -12.49 -19.53 -5.33
N TRP A 375 -13.16 -19.59 -6.49
CA TRP A 375 -14.00 -18.49 -6.97
C TRP A 375 -15.10 -18.12 -5.97
N LYS A 376 -15.76 -19.11 -5.35
CA LYS A 376 -16.71 -18.85 -4.26
C LYS A 376 -16.07 -18.18 -3.05
N SER A 377 -14.79 -18.42 -2.77
CA SER A 377 -14.06 -17.77 -1.67
C SER A 377 -13.77 -16.31 -1.98
N PHE A 378 -13.47 -15.98 -3.24
CA PHE A 378 -13.24 -14.63 -3.75
C PHE A 378 -14.54 -13.82 -3.96
N ASN A 379 -15.72 -14.43 -3.83
CA ASN A 379 -17.00 -13.72 -3.84
C ASN A 379 -17.12 -12.85 -2.58
N LEU A 380 -16.78 -11.59 -2.74
CA LEU A 380 -16.64 -10.64 -1.65
C LEU A 380 -18.01 -10.34 -1.00
N LEU A 381 -19.00 -9.98 -1.82
CA LEU A 381 -20.36 -9.62 -1.38
C LEU A 381 -21.10 -10.79 -0.72
N ALA A 382 -20.75 -12.04 -1.02
CA ALA A 382 -21.38 -13.20 -0.39
C ALA A 382 -20.74 -13.61 0.94
N ASN A 383 -19.49 -13.23 1.19
CA ASN A 383 -18.71 -13.81 2.28
C ASN A 383 -18.26 -12.80 3.34
N ILE A 384 -17.96 -11.55 2.99
CA ILE A 384 -17.24 -10.68 3.92
C ILE A 384 -18.03 -10.36 5.20
N ASP A 385 -19.34 -10.12 5.09
CA ASP A 385 -20.20 -9.79 6.21
C ASP A 385 -21.02 -10.99 6.70
N ASP A 386 -20.79 -12.17 6.10
CA ASP A 386 -21.36 -13.41 6.59
C ASP A 386 -20.74 -13.77 7.95
N PRO A 387 -21.53 -14.05 9.01
CA PRO A 387 -20.98 -14.31 10.33
C PRO A 387 -20.00 -15.50 10.40
N SER A 388 -20.18 -16.51 9.54
CA SER A 388 -19.33 -17.70 9.52
C SER A 388 -18.14 -17.51 8.57
N ASN A 389 -18.42 -17.12 7.34
CA ASN A 389 -17.43 -16.97 6.28
C ASN A 389 -16.61 -15.69 6.44
N GLY A 390 -17.16 -14.59 6.92
CA GLY A 390 -16.43 -13.34 7.14
C GLY A 390 -15.28 -13.53 8.12
N LYS A 391 -15.54 -14.21 9.25
CA LYS A 391 -14.51 -14.49 10.27
C LYS A 391 -13.45 -15.47 9.78
N ARG A 392 -13.88 -16.46 9.00
CA ARG A 392 -13.01 -17.53 8.50
C ARG A 392 -12.16 -17.06 7.32
N LEU A 393 -12.80 -16.51 6.30
CA LEU A 393 -12.22 -16.14 5.01
C LEU A 393 -11.67 -14.73 4.99
N TYR A 394 -12.32 -13.75 5.63
CA TYR A 394 -11.90 -12.34 5.55
C TYR A 394 -11.55 -11.76 6.93
N PRO A 395 -10.65 -12.41 7.69
CA PRO A 395 -10.32 -11.93 9.00
C PRO A 395 -9.48 -10.65 8.96
N ARG A 396 -9.54 -9.89 10.05
CA ARG A 396 -8.72 -8.70 10.27
C ARG A 396 -7.32 -9.05 10.81
N GLY A 397 -6.28 -8.36 10.31
CA GLY A 397 -4.94 -8.31 10.91
C GLY A 397 -3.88 -9.28 10.36
N LEU A 398 -4.18 -10.06 9.31
CA LEU A 398 -3.19 -10.98 8.71
C LEU A 398 -2.00 -10.25 8.08
N ASP A 399 -2.26 -9.17 7.35
CA ASP A 399 -1.23 -8.39 6.65
C ASP A 399 -0.35 -7.64 7.65
N ASP A 400 -0.93 -7.00 8.68
CA ASP A 400 -0.20 -6.32 9.75
C ASP A 400 0.78 -7.25 10.49
N MET A 401 0.32 -8.45 10.87
CA MET A 401 1.17 -9.44 11.52
C MET A 401 2.34 -9.87 10.64
N LEU A 402 2.13 -9.94 9.32
CA LEU A 402 3.16 -10.33 8.37
C LEU A 402 4.22 -9.23 8.24
N VAL A 403 3.82 -7.96 8.17
CA VAL A 403 4.72 -6.80 8.23
C VAL A 403 5.49 -6.76 9.56
N PHE A 404 4.79 -6.91 10.69
CA PHE A 404 5.42 -6.94 12.03
C PHE A 404 6.50 -8.02 12.12
N SER A 405 6.19 -9.22 11.64
CA SER A 405 7.12 -10.36 11.65
C SER A 405 8.36 -10.11 10.78
N LEU A 406 8.19 -9.44 9.64
CA LEU A 406 9.29 -9.09 8.74
C LEU A 406 10.22 -8.06 9.38
N VAL A 407 9.66 -6.98 9.94
CA VAL A 407 10.44 -5.95 10.63
C VAL A 407 11.20 -6.58 11.81
N ARG A 408 10.55 -7.44 12.61
CA ARG A 408 11.21 -8.20 13.68
C ARG A 408 12.33 -9.10 13.17
N GLU A 409 12.18 -9.77 12.02
CA GLU A 409 13.27 -10.55 11.41
C GLU A 409 14.46 -9.64 11.05
N MET A 410 14.22 -8.45 10.50
CA MET A 410 15.28 -7.51 10.13
C MET A 410 16.12 -7.05 11.33
N TYR A 411 15.47 -6.74 12.45
CA TYR A 411 16.18 -6.42 13.69
C TYR A 411 16.96 -7.61 14.26
N ARG A 412 16.37 -8.82 14.27
CA ARG A 412 16.96 -9.99 14.95
C ARG A 412 18.07 -10.68 14.18
N LYS A 413 17.97 -10.73 12.85
CA LYS A 413 18.84 -11.52 11.98
C LYS A 413 19.83 -10.67 11.20
N HIS A 414 19.41 -9.47 10.81
CA HIS A 414 20.20 -8.59 9.95
C HIS A 414 20.75 -7.37 10.68
N SER A 415 20.32 -7.13 11.93
CA SER A 415 20.64 -5.94 12.71
C SER A 415 20.46 -4.65 11.91
N LEU A 416 19.37 -4.58 11.13
CA LEU A 416 19.01 -3.47 10.25
C LEU A 416 17.85 -2.67 10.87
N PRO A 417 18.04 -1.40 11.24
CA PRO A 417 16.97 -0.55 11.74
C PRO A 417 15.97 -0.14 10.66
N VAL A 418 14.71 0.00 11.06
CA VAL A 418 13.60 0.38 10.19
C VAL A 418 12.82 1.55 10.80
N PHE A 419 12.76 2.66 10.08
CA PHE A 419 11.90 3.81 10.38
C PHE A 419 10.62 3.70 9.57
N MET A 420 9.46 3.87 10.21
CA MET A 420 8.15 3.67 9.57
C MET A 420 7.27 4.90 9.70
N THR A 421 6.49 5.18 8.65
CA THR A 421 5.40 6.16 8.63
C THR A 421 4.16 5.52 8.05
N SER A 422 2.98 5.97 8.44
CA SER A 422 1.71 5.49 7.88
C SER A 422 1.49 5.97 6.44
N GLY A 423 0.92 5.07 5.63
CA GLY A 423 0.29 5.33 4.34
C GLY A 423 -1.23 5.42 4.46
N ASN A 424 -1.96 5.73 3.37
CA ASN A 424 -3.42 5.85 3.46
C ASN A 424 -4.12 4.48 3.44
N HIS A 425 -3.51 3.44 2.88
CA HIS A 425 -4.10 2.11 2.83
C HIS A 425 -4.16 1.41 4.21
N GLU A 426 -3.34 1.81 5.19
CA GLU A 426 -3.51 1.34 6.57
C GLU A 426 -4.85 1.80 7.17
N ALA A 427 -5.50 2.83 6.61
CA ALA A 427 -6.83 3.26 6.99
C ALA A 427 -7.96 2.50 6.27
N TYR A 428 -7.64 1.61 5.31
CA TYR A 428 -8.63 0.90 4.51
C TYR A 428 -9.11 -0.37 5.19
N GLN A 429 -10.43 -0.53 5.30
CA GLN A 429 -11.02 -1.66 6.00
C GLN A 429 -11.20 -2.88 5.11
N VAL A 430 -11.84 -2.71 3.96
CA VAL A 430 -12.34 -3.83 3.15
C VAL A 430 -11.65 -3.90 1.78
N PRO A 431 -11.41 -5.11 1.25
CA PRO A 431 -10.75 -5.26 -0.03
C PRO A 431 -11.73 -5.03 -1.18
N TYR A 432 -11.21 -4.98 -2.41
CA TYR A 432 -12.00 -4.92 -3.65
C TYR A 432 -11.41 -5.86 -4.71
N GLY A 433 -12.18 -6.10 -5.78
CA GLY A 433 -11.74 -6.87 -6.94
C GLY A 433 -10.82 -6.06 -7.87
N ILE A 434 -10.78 -6.43 -9.15
CA ILE A 434 -9.98 -5.76 -10.18
C ILE A 434 -10.82 -4.77 -11.01
N SER A 435 -11.96 -4.29 -10.51
CA SER A 435 -12.78 -3.23 -11.15
C SER A 435 -12.48 -1.85 -10.56
N ALA A 436 -12.55 -0.81 -11.38
CA ALA A 436 -12.38 0.58 -10.98
C ALA A 436 -13.49 1.01 -10.00
N ARG A 437 -13.10 1.78 -8.98
CA ARG A 437 -13.99 2.20 -7.89
C ARG A 437 -14.85 3.43 -8.19
N VAL A 438 -14.38 4.32 -9.08
CA VAL A 438 -14.82 5.74 -9.05
C VAL A 438 -15.29 6.28 -10.39
N GLU A 439 -15.49 5.42 -11.39
CA GLU A 439 -15.92 5.91 -12.69
C GLU A 439 -17.44 6.12 -12.78
N GLU A 440 -17.84 7.29 -13.30
CA GLU A 440 -19.23 7.67 -13.50
C GLU A 440 -20.02 6.57 -14.24
N GLY A 441 -21.16 6.20 -13.67
CA GLY A 441 -22.04 5.14 -14.17
C GLY A 441 -21.63 3.70 -13.82
N SER A 442 -20.48 3.47 -13.19
CA SER A 442 -20.10 2.13 -12.69
C SER A 442 -20.87 1.74 -11.43
N TRP A 443 -20.94 0.44 -11.14
CA TRP A 443 -21.58 -0.07 -9.92
C TRP A 443 -20.90 0.45 -8.64
N GLY A 444 -19.56 0.54 -8.63
CA GLY A 444 -18.78 1.08 -7.49
C GLY A 444 -18.98 2.58 -7.28
N TYR A 445 -19.08 3.36 -8.35
CA TYR A 445 -19.39 4.79 -8.27
C TYR A 445 -20.79 5.05 -7.71
N GLN A 446 -21.78 4.26 -8.15
CA GLN A 446 -23.14 4.32 -7.60
C GLN A 446 -23.15 3.93 -6.12
N LEU A 447 -22.35 2.94 -5.73
CA LEU A 447 -22.19 2.54 -4.33
C LEU A 447 -21.69 3.71 -3.47
N GLY A 448 -20.58 4.35 -3.86
CA GLY A 448 -20.07 5.53 -3.15
C GLY A 448 -21.10 6.66 -3.07
N SER A 449 -21.81 6.93 -4.16
CA SER A 449 -22.87 7.94 -4.19
C SER A 449 -24.04 7.63 -3.23
N LEU A 450 -24.35 6.35 -3.01
CA LEU A 450 -25.37 5.92 -2.06
C LEU A 450 -24.85 5.96 -0.61
N GLU A 451 -23.59 5.63 -0.38
CA GLU A 451 -22.93 5.74 0.94
C GLU A 451 -22.94 7.19 1.46
N VAL A 452 -22.69 8.18 0.59
CA VAL A 452 -22.82 9.61 0.92
C VAL A 452 -24.23 9.99 1.37
N LYS A 453 -25.26 9.38 0.77
CA LYS A 453 -26.66 9.65 1.10
C LYS A 453 -27.11 8.92 2.36
N ALA A 454 -26.47 7.80 2.67
CA ALA A 454 -26.77 6.97 3.83
C ALA A 454 -26.04 7.43 5.11
N ASP A 455 -24.96 8.20 4.97
CA ASP A 455 -24.08 8.62 6.07
C ASP A 455 -23.75 10.14 6.07
N PRO A 456 -24.14 10.87 7.13
CA PRO A 456 -23.78 12.28 7.31
C PRO A 456 -22.26 12.59 7.32
N GLU A 457 -21.41 11.65 7.75
CA GLU A 457 -19.96 11.86 7.80
C GLU A 457 -19.37 11.88 6.39
N ASN A 458 -19.79 10.96 5.53
CA ASN A 458 -19.41 10.93 4.11
C ASN A 458 -19.88 12.19 3.37
N LEU A 459 -21.04 12.73 3.71
CA LEU A 459 -21.52 13.99 3.16
C LEU A 459 -20.59 15.17 3.51
N ALA A 460 -20.04 15.20 4.72
CA ALA A 460 -19.10 16.25 5.14
C ALA A 460 -17.75 16.13 4.42
N VAL A 461 -17.29 14.91 4.14
CA VAL A 461 -16.10 14.62 3.32
C VAL A 461 -16.29 15.16 1.89
N VAL A 462 -17.42 14.84 1.25
CA VAL A 462 -17.74 15.32 -0.11
C VAL A 462 -17.90 16.85 -0.17
N ALA A 463 -18.46 17.45 0.88
CA ALA A 463 -18.63 18.90 0.95
C ALA A 463 -17.32 19.66 1.25
N GLY A 464 -16.21 18.96 1.48
CA GLY A 464 -14.91 19.55 1.78
C GLY A 464 -14.88 20.40 3.06
N ARG A 465 -15.79 20.16 4.02
CA ARG A 465 -15.95 21.02 5.21
C ARG A 465 -16.13 20.24 6.51
N GLY A 466 -15.39 20.63 7.54
CA GLY A 466 -15.82 20.44 8.93
C GLY A 466 -17.03 21.33 9.23
N ALA A 467 -18.17 20.71 9.56
CA ALA A 467 -19.34 21.22 10.30
C ALA A 467 -19.94 22.63 10.01
N SER A 468 -19.54 23.36 8.97
CA SER A 468 -20.08 24.72 8.68
C SER A 468 -20.16 24.97 7.16
N ALA A 469 -21.24 24.50 6.52
CA ALA A 469 -21.48 24.68 5.09
C ALA A 469 -22.56 25.72 4.79
N THR A 470 -22.21 26.72 3.98
CA THR A 470 -23.13 27.65 3.32
C THR A 470 -23.83 26.95 2.15
N ALA A 471 -25.11 27.30 1.93
CA ALA A 471 -26.09 26.55 1.12
C ALA A 471 -25.83 26.44 -0.40
N GLU A 472 -24.89 27.20 -0.97
CA GLU A 472 -24.62 27.19 -2.42
C GLU A 472 -23.80 25.99 -2.89
N VAL A 473 -22.86 25.49 -2.08
CA VAL A 473 -21.98 24.36 -2.43
C VAL A 473 -22.79 23.05 -2.51
N VAL A 474 -23.72 22.86 -1.58
CA VAL A 474 -24.64 21.70 -1.56
C VAL A 474 -25.57 21.71 -2.79
N ALA A 475 -25.95 22.89 -3.30
CA ALA A 475 -26.81 23.02 -4.47
C ALA A 475 -26.08 22.70 -5.79
N GLY A 476 -24.78 23.01 -5.91
CA GLY A 476 -23.97 22.67 -7.07
C GLY A 476 -23.73 21.17 -7.21
N VAL A 477 -23.38 20.50 -6.11
CA VAL A 477 -23.16 19.04 -6.07
C VAL A 477 -24.45 18.26 -6.35
N ALA A 478 -25.58 18.71 -5.80
CA ALA A 478 -26.90 18.12 -6.08
C ALA A 478 -27.38 18.35 -7.53
N GLY A 479 -26.95 19.45 -8.17
CA GLY A 479 -27.21 19.74 -9.58
C GLY A 479 -26.42 18.83 -10.53
N GLY A 480 -25.14 18.58 -10.24
CA GLY A 480 -24.30 17.62 -10.98
C GLY A 480 -24.83 16.19 -10.88
N LEU A 481 -25.21 15.76 -9.67
CA LEU A 481 -25.85 14.46 -9.43
C LEU A 481 -27.20 14.27 -10.13
N LYS A 482 -27.87 15.34 -10.59
CA LYS A 482 -29.10 15.24 -11.39
C LYS A 482 -28.86 14.89 -12.86
N ALA A 483 -27.70 15.26 -13.42
CA ALA A 483 -27.39 15.05 -14.83
C ALA A 483 -26.95 13.61 -15.14
N SER A 484 -26.36 12.91 -14.16
CA SER A 484 -25.75 11.58 -14.32
C SER A 484 -26.71 10.38 -14.28
N PHE A 485 -27.99 10.57 -13.91
CA PHE A 485 -28.95 9.48 -13.67
C PHE A 485 -30.05 9.44 -14.74
N PHE A 486 -29.76 8.87 -15.92
CA PHE A 486 -30.81 8.41 -16.84
C PHE A 486 -31.00 6.89 -16.71
N GLY A 487 -32.08 6.50 -16.03
CA GLY A 487 -32.59 5.12 -16.04
C GLY A 487 -33.19 4.64 -14.72
N GLY A 488 -34.48 4.94 -14.46
CA GLY A 488 -35.36 4.04 -13.67
C GLY A 488 -35.61 4.32 -12.19
N ILE A 489 -35.04 5.34 -11.55
CA ILE A 489 -35.28 5.66 -10.11
C ILE A 489 -35.84 7.10 -9.97
N GLY A 490 -36.84 7.47 -10.78
CA GLY A 490 -37.30 8.86 -10.89
C GLY A 490 -38.04 9.39 -9.65
N GLU A 491 -38.94 8.60 -9.06
CA GLU A 491 -39.89 9.11 -8.06
C GLU A 491 -39.31 9.24 -6.64
N ALA A 492 -38.36 8.37 -6.27
CA ALA A 492 -37.66 8.48 -4.98
C ALA A 492 -36.63 9.63 -4.97
N LEU A 493 -35.96 9.89 -6.12
CA LEU A 493 -34.97 10.95 -6.27
C LEU A 493 -35.57 12.37 -6.17
N GLU A 494 -36.80 12.54 -6.65
CA GLU A 494 -37.48 13.84 -6.67
C GLU A 494 -37.79 14.37 -5.26
N ASN A 495 -38.06 13.46 -4.31
CA ASN A 495 -38.32 13.80 -2.92
C ASN A 495 -37.03 13.98 -2.09
N LEU A 496 -35.92 13.33 -2.47
CA LEU A 496 -34.63 13.37 -1.76
C LEU A 496 -33.76 14.60 -2.10
N THR A 497 -34.00 15.26 -3.24
CA THR A 497 -33.20 16.41 -3.73
C THR A 497 -33.76 17.79 -3.37
N ARG A 498 -34.87 17.87 -2.63
CA ARG A 498 -35.43 19.14 -2.16
C ARG A 498 -34.60 19.72 -1.00
N ARG A 499 -34.35 21.04 -1.07
CA ARG A 499 -33.60 21.81 -0.05
C ARG A 499 -34.15 21.51 1.35
N PRO A 500 -33.30 21.19 2.35
CA PRO A 500 -33.72 21.30 3.73
C PRO A 500 -34.06 22.77 4.02
N LYS A 501 -35.28 23.02 4.50
CA LYS A 501 -35.68 24.37 4.91
C LYS A 501 -34.95 24.70 6.21
N VAL A 502 -34.50 25.94 6.37
CA VAL A 502 -33.99 26.42 7.67
C VAL A 502 -35.11 26.22 8.71
N GLY A 503 -34.86 25.37 9.72
CA GLY A 503 -35.86 24.97 10.72
C GLY A 503 -36.56 23.61 10.50
N GLU A 504 -36.04 22.74 9.64
CA GLU A 504 -36.65 21.42 9.39
C GLU A 504 -36.62 20.49 10.62
N LYS A 505 -37.76 19.86 10.90
CA LYS A 505 -37.91 18.93 12.04
C LYS A 505 -37.06 17.66 11.84
N PRO A 506 -36.54 17.05 12.93
CA PRO A 506 -35.70 15.83 12.88
C PRO A 506 -36.28 14.68 12.04
N GLU A 507 -37.61 14.59 11.97
CA GLU A 507 -38.37 13.57 11.22
C GLU A 507 -38.05 13.55 9.71
N GLY A 508 -37.78 14.71 9.08
CA GLY A 508 -37.49 14.82 7.64
C GLY A 508 -36.06 14.39 7.26
N LEU A 509 -35.10 14.52 8.19
CA LEU A 509 -33.73 14.03 8.02
C LEU A 509 -33.67 12.50 8.23
N VAL A 510 -34.38 12.00 9.24
CA VAL A 510 -34.50 10.56 9.52
C VAL A 510 -35.13 9.81 8.36
N SER A 511 -36.20 10.35 7.76
CA SER A 511 -36.83 9.75 6.57
C SER A 511 -35.88 9.66 5.36
N ARG A 512 -35.09 10.71 5.10
CA ARG A 512 -34.09 10.73 4.01
C ARG A 512 -32.94 9.76 4.24
N LEU A 513 -32.38 9.71 5.44
CA LEU A 513 -31.32 8.75 5.80
C LEU A 513 -31.83 7.30 5.72
N THR A 514 -33.07 7.05 6.13
CA THR A 514 -33.70 5.73 6.04
C THR A 514 -33.90 5.31 4.59
N GLY A 515 -34.35 6.22 3.71
CA GLY A 515 -34.45 5.98 2.27
C GLY A 515 -33.08 5.73 1.61
N GLY A 516 -32.04 6.46 2.00
CA GLY A 516 -30.66 6.25 1.54
C GLY A 516 -30.10 4.88 1.93
N LYS A 517 -30.30 4.46 3.18
CA LYS A 517 -29.88 3.14 3.68
C LYS A 517 -30.60 1.98 2.95
N ALA A 518 -31.90 2.11 2.70
CA ALA A 518 -32.65 1.09 1.97
C ALA A 518 -32.18 0.95 0.50
N ALA A 519 -31.88 2.08 -0.16
CA ALA A 519 -31.34 2.08 -1.52
C ALA A 519 -29.91 1.49 -1.59
N LEU A 520 -29.06 1.83 -0.62
CA LEU A 520 -27.72 1.25 -0.47
C LEU A 520 -27.79 -0.28 -0.31
N GLN A 521 -28.65 -0.77 0.58
CA GLN A 521 -28.84 -2.20 0.81
C GLN A 521 -29.28 -2.92 -0.47
N LYS A 522 -30.28 -2.38 -1.19
CA LYS A 522 -30.74 -2.93 -2.47
C LYS A 522 -29.64 -2.97 -3.54
N HIS A 523 -28.74 -1.98 -3.55
CA HIS A 523 -27.61 -1.93 -4.47
C HIS A 523 -26.59 -3.02 -4.17
N LEU A 524 -26.24 -3.23 -2.89
CA LEU A 524 -25.36 -4.30 -2.41
C LEU A 524 -25.91 -5.71 -2.70
N GLU A 525 -27.24 -5.87 -2.71
CA GLU A 525 -27.91 -7.13 -3.04
C GLU A 525 -27.84 -7.47 -4.55
N ASN A 526 -27.60 -6.50 -5.43
CA ASN A 526 -27.51 -6.72 -6.88
C ASN A 526 -26.12 -7.22 -7.31
N LYS A 527 -25.81 -8.45 -6.88
CA LYS A 527 -24.50 -9.10 -7.07
C LYS A 527 -24.18 -9.37 -8.53
N GLU A 528 -25.19 -9.64 -9.36
CA GLU A 528 -25.03 -9.82 -10.79
C GLU A 528 -24.53 -8.54 -11.47
N ALA A 529 -25.13 -7.38 -11.15
CA ALA A 529 -24.65 -6.10 -11.67
C ALA A 529 -23.24 -5.76 -11.17
N ALA A 530 -22.95 -6.06 -9.89
CA ALA A 530 -21.62 -5.86 -9.29
C ALA A 530 -20.52 -6.72 -9.93
N SER A 531 -20.89 -7.80 -10.64
CA SER A 531 -19.95 -8.76 -11.24
C SER A 531 -19.80 -8.59 -12.76
N LYS A 532 -20.46 -7.60 -13.38
CA LYS A 532 -20.39 -7.36 -14.82
C LYS A 532 -19.09 -6.68 -15.24
N TRP A 533 -18.55 -7.11 -16.38
CA TRP A 533 -17.48 -6.38 -17.04
C TRP A 533 -17.95 -5.01 -17.51
N VAL A 534 -17.09 -4.00 -17.35
CA VAL A 534 -17.24 -2.72 -18.03
C VAL A 534 -15.91 -2.37 -18.71
N ARG A 535 -15.95 -2.23 -20.04
CA ARG A 535 -14.77 -1.94 -20.87
C ARG A 535 -14.11 -0.64 -20.44
N GLY A 536 -12.77 -0.66 -20.35
CA GLY A 536 -11.96 0.49 -19.95
C GLY A 536 -11.94 0.78 -18.45
N LYS A 537 -12.59 -0.06 -17.63
CA LYS A 537 -12.83 0.18 -16.19
C LYS A 537 -12.33 -0.93 -15.27
N ALA A 538 -11.44 -1.79 -15.75
CA ALA A 538 -10.66 -2.63 -14.83
C ALA A 538 -9.73 -1.70 -14.05
N ASN A 539 -9.61 -1.89 -12.73
CA ASN A 539 -8.57 -1.24 -11.94
C ASN A 539 -7.22 -1.74 -12.46
N GLU A 540 -6.67 -0.95 -13.36
CA GLU A 540 -5.52 -1.22 -14.20
C GLU A 540 -4.24 -1.41 -13.37
N GLY A 541 -4.20 -0.82 -12.17
CA GLY A 541 -3.14 -1.03 -11.19
C GLY A 541 -3.09 -2.49 -10.73
N MET A 542 -4.22 -3.10 -10.38
CA MET A 542 -4.23 -4.37 -9.63
C MET A 542 -3.67 -5.57 -10.40
N SER A 543 -4.16 -5.86 -11.62
CA SER A 543 -3.62 -6.98 -12.41
C SER A 543 -2.15 -6.78 -12.81
N ARG A 544 -1.76 -5.52 -13.07
CA ARG A 544 -0.38 -5.15 -13.43
C ARG A 544 0.54 -5.31 -12.22
N ASP A 545 0.12 -4.86 -11.05
CA ASP A 545 0.85 -4.96 -9.78
C ASP A 545 1.19 -6.42 -9.46
N HIS A 546 0.34 -7.37 -9.86
CA HIS A 546 0.55 -8.81 -9.73
C HIS A 546 1.26 -9.46 -10.93
N ASN A 547 1.72 -8.66 -11.90
CA ASN A 547 2.36 -9.09 -13.14
C ASN A 547 1.50 -10.04 -13.98
N MET A 548 0.18 -9.81 -14.09
CA MET A 548 -0.78 -10.65 -14.83
C MET A 548 -1.53 -9.91 -15.93
N THR A 549 -1.90 -10.62 -17.00
CA THR A 549 -2.84 -10.09 -17.99
C THR A 549 -4.23 -9.95 -17.37
N ILE A 550 -5.11 -9.15 -17.96
CA ILE A 550 -6.48 -9.00 -17.43
C ILE A 550 -7.21 -10.33 -17.48
N TYR A 551 -7.02 -11.11 -18.55
CA TYR A 551 -7.58 -12.44 -18.70
C TYR A 551 -7.11 -13.41 -17.60
N GLU A 552 -5.79 -13.44 -17.32
CA GLU A 552 -5.20 -14.28 -16.27
C GLU A 552 -5.72 -13.88 -14.87
N ALA A 553 -5.86 -12.58 -14.60
CA ALA A 553 -6.41 -12.06 -13.36
C ALA A 553 -7.88 -12.43 -13.18
N CYS A 554 -8.70 -12.23 -14.20
CA CYS A 554 -10.10 -12.68 -14.16
C CYS A 554 -10.18 -14.18 -13.86
N LEU A 555 -9.37 -15.03 -14.51
CA LEU A 555 -9.37 -16.48 -14.23
C LEU A 555 -9.04 -16.81 -12.76
N ALA A 556 -8.13 -16.08 -12.13
CA ALA A 556 -7.76 -16.30 -10.73
C ALA A 556 -8.88 -15.89 -9.74
N TYR A 557 -9.56 -14.77 -10.02
CA TYR A 557 -10.66 -14.26 -9.17
C TYR A 557 -12.00 -14.96 -9.45
N GLY A 558 -12.22 -15.42 -10.68
CA GLY A 558 -13.49 -15.96 -11.14
C GLY A 558 -14.52 -14.88 -11.50
N PRO A 559 -15.78 -15.27 -11.75
CA PRO A 559 -16.85 -14.37 -12.22
C PRO A 559 -17.13 -13.15 -11.33
N THR A 560 -16.70 -13.17 -10.07
CA THR A 560 -16.92 -12.07 -9.10
C THR A 560 -15.77 -11.06 -9.04
N TYR A 561 -14.84 -11.11 -9.99
CA TYR A 561 -13.64 -10.24 -10.03
C TYR A 561 -13.97 -8.74 -9.98
N GLY A 562 -15.17 -8.32 -10.39
CA GLY A 562 -15.57 -6.91 -10.46
C GLY A 562 -16.16 -6.32 -9.17
N GLN A 563 -16.39 -7.14 -8.14
CA GLN A 563 -17.11 -6.69 -6.94
C GLN A 563 -16.28 -5.70 -6.08
N VAL A 564 -16.97 -4.71 -5.53
CA VAL A 564 -16.44 -3.69 -4.60
C VAL A 564 -17.38 -3.62 -3.39
N LEU A 565 -16.86 -3.28 -2.20
CA LEU A 565 -17.68 -3.18 -0.98
C LEU A 565 -17.92 -1.77 -0.47
N SER A 566 -17.04 -0.84 -0.82
CA SER A 566 -17.20 0.55 -0.42
C SER A 566 -16.52 1.49 -1.42
N GLY A 567 -17.16 2.62 -1.66
CA GLY A 567 -16.58 3.79 -2.30
C GLY A 567 -15.87 4.73 -1.33
N PHE A 568 -16.06 4.58 0.00
CA PHE A 568 -15.48 5.38 1.09
C PHE A 568 -14.72 4.48 2.08
N ASN A 569 -13.58 3.91 1.66
CA ASN A 569 -12.89 2.88 2.45
C ASN A 569 -11.97 3.44 3.55
N PHE A 570 -11.61 4.72 3.49
CA PHE A 570 -10.75 5.35 4.48
C PHE A 570 -11.48 5.56 5.79
N ASN A 571 -10.95 4.95 6.85
CA ASN A 571 -11.39 5.19 8.20
C ASN A 571 -10.17 5.31 9.11
N THR A 572 -9.97 6.49 9.69
CA THR A 572 -8.85 6.80 10.59
C THR A 572 -8.72 5.77 11.73
N GLY A 573 -9.85 5.22 12.20
CA GLY A 573 -9.89 4.17 13.23
C GLY A 573 -9.15 2.89 12.88
N GLN A 574 -8.86 2.64 11.60
CA GLN A 574 -8.14 1.45 11.14
C GLN A 574 -6.62 1.57 11.28
N PHE A 575 -6.08 2.77 11.57
CA PHE A 575 -4.67 2.94 11.91
C PHE A 575 -4.28 2.37 13.28
N ASP A 576 -5.24 1.85 14.05
CA ASP A 576 -5.07 1.38 15.43
C ASP A 576 -3.97 0.32 15.56
N TRP A 577 -3.90 -0.67 14.66
CA TRP A 577 -2.83 -1.68 14.64
C TRP A 577 -1.46 -1.07 14.35
N PHE A 578 -1.37 -0.17 13.36
CA PHE A 578 -0.11 0.47 13.01
C PHE A 578 0.48 1.21 14.20
N TYR A 579 -0.33 2.07 14.84
CA TYR A 579 0.13 2.89 15.96
C TYR A 579 0.21 2.14 17.31
N ALA A 580 -0.42 0.97 17.40
CA ALA A 580 -0.23 0.06 18.54
C ALA A 580 1.10 -0.69 18.45
N LEU A 581 1.43 -1.24 17.28
CA LEU A 581 2.51 -2.23 17.13
C LEU A 581 3.85 -1.63 16.69
N PHE A 582 3.85 -0.59 15.85
CA PHE A 582 5.08 -0.06 15.27
C PHE A 582 5.57 1.18 16.00
N THR A 583 4.73 2.20 16.16
CA THR A 583 5.13 3.46 16.79
C THR A 583 3.92 4.29 17.22
N PRO A 584 3.95 5.03 18.35
CA PRO A 584 2.88 5.96 18.69
C PRO A 584 3.02 7.34 18.01
N LEU A 585 4.07 7.54 17.21
CA LEU A 585 4.43 8.82 16.59
C LEU A 585 3.89 8.88 15.15
N ALA A 586 3.25 9.98 14.77
CA ALA A 586 2.82 10.23 13.39
C ALA A 586 3.95 10.80 12.52
N ASP A 587 4.70 11.74 13.09
CA ASP A 587 5.82 12.43 12.45
C ASP A 587 6.99 12.52 13.43
N CYS A 588 8.23 12.50 12.94
CA CYS A 588 9.41 12.69 13.79
C CYS A 588 10.61 13.32 13.07
N VAL A 589 11.51 13.92 13.86
CA VAL A 589 12.83 14.39 13.43
C VAL A 589 13.90 13.74 14.29
N ILE A 590 14.84 13.07 13.64
CA ILE A 590 15.97 12.38 14.26
C ILE A 590 17.26 13.14 13.93
N ALA A 591 17.92 13.66 14.96
CA ALA A 591 19.24 14.29 14.87
C ALA A 591 20.33 13.26 15.22
N TYR A 592 20.68 12.40 14.26
CA TYR A 592 21.63 11.32 14.49
C TYR A 592 23.01 11.85 14.86
N GLY A 593 23.54 11.41 16.00
CA GLY A 593 24.84 11.80 16.54
C GLY A 593 24.84 12.96 17.53
N ALA A 594 23.70 13.61 17.75
CA ALA A 594 23.51 14.56 18.83
C ALA A 594 23.25 13.83 20.16
N GLY A 595 23.97 14.22 21.22
CA GLY A 595 23.67 13.83 22.59
C GLY A 595 22.44 14.58 23.11
N SER A 596 21.81 14.06 24.15
CA SER A 596 20.66 14.70 24.83
C SER A 596 21.02 16.07 25.44
N ASP A 597 22.28 16.26 25.82
CA ASP A 597 22.83 17.51 26.36
C ASP A 597 23.36 18.47 25.29
N ASP A 598 23.44 18.06 24.03
CA ASP A 598 23.74 18.96 22.92
C ASP A 598 22.50 19.77 22.54
N ALA A 599 22.24 20.82 23.30
CA ALA A 599 21.09 21.73 23.10
C ALA A 599 21.09 22.37 21.69
N SER A 600 22.26 22.59 21.10
CA SER A 600 22.41 23.16 19.76
C SER A 600 22.20 22.16 18.62
N GLY A 601 22.40 20.87 18.90
CA GLY A 601 22.53 19.81 17.89
C GLY A 601 23.75 19.97 16.99
N SER A 602 24.81 20.66 17.45
CA SER A 602 26.06 20.87 16.72
C SER A 602 26.82 19.57 16.43
N SER A 603 26.60 18.52 17.22
CA SER A 603 27.20 17.19 17.06
C SER A 603 26.44 16.28 16.10
N THR A 604 25.31 16.76 15.54
CA THR A 604 24.51 16.02 14.56
C THR A 604 25.37 15.70 13.34
N VAL A 605 25.37 14.43 12.94
CA VAL A 605 26.05 13.93 11.74
C VAL A 605 25.08 13.85 10.57
N GLN A 606 23.81 13.56 10.85
CA GLN A 606 22.74 13.47 9.86
C GLN A 606 21.39 13.78 10.52
N THR A 607 20.55 14.52 9.80
CA THR A 607 19.16 14.79 10.20
C THR A 607 18.21 14.03 9.28
N ILE A 608 17.24 13.33 9.86
CA ILE A 608 16.19 12.62 9.15
C ILE A 608 14.84 13.14 9.64
N ALA A 609 13.97 13.57 8.74
CA ALA A 609 12.58 13.92 9.04
C ALA A 609 11.65 12.91 8.37
N ALA A 610 10.84 12.20 9.15
CA ALA A 610 9.87 11.23 8.65
C ALA A 610 8.44 11.75 8.89
N LEU A 611 7.64 11.87 7.82
CA LEU A 611 6.35 12.53 7.82
C LEU A 611 5.24 11.57 7.37
N GLY A 612 4.23 11.38 8.21
CA GLY A 612 3.09 10.50 7.95
C GLY A 612 2.05 11.11 7.00
N TRP A 613 1.08 10.29 6.60
CA TRP A 613 -0.04 10.71 5.75
C TRP A 613 -0.97 11.75 6.40
N GLY A 614 -1.24 11.54 7.70
CA GLY A 614 -2.27 12.27 8.45
C GLY A 614 -3.55 11.46 8.62
N ASP A 615 -4.58 12.10 9.15
CA ASP A 615 -5.80 11.43 9.63
C ASP A 615 -6.93 11.38 8.59
N LYS A 616 -6.71 11.85 7.36
CA LYS A 616 -7.75 12.03 6.33
C LYS A 616 -7.20 11.90 4.91
N GLU A 617 -8.07 11.54 3.97
CA GLU A 617 -7.78 11.60 2.54
C GLU A 617 -8.85 12.40 1.77
N ASN A 618 -8.47 12.92 0.61
CA ASN A 618 -9.39 13.41 -0.40
C ASN A 618 -9.18 12.62 -1.70
N TYR A 619 -10.24 12.02 -2.23
CA TYR A 619 -10.17 11.15 -3.41
C TYR A 619 -11.25 11.50 -4.46
N LEU A 620 -11.94 12.64 -4.30
CA LEU A 620 -13.00 13.11 -5.21
C LEU A 620 -12.63 14.39 -5.95
N ASN A 621 -12.97 14.44 -7.24
CA ASN A 621 -12.81 15.62 -8.08
C ASN A 621 -14.08 16.51 -8.09
N ALA A 622 -14.43 17.09 -6.94
CA ALA A 622 -15.68 17.86 -6.79
C ALA A 622 -15.81 19.07 -7.74
N TYR A 623 -14.69 19.57 -8.29
CA TYR A 623 -14.67 20.75 -9.17
C TYR A 623 -15.04 20.41 -10.63
N ASP A 624 -14.58 19.27 -11.16
CA ASP A 624 -14.92 18.85 -12.52
C ASP A 624 -16.40 18.48 -12.67
N ALA A 625 -17.01 17.97 -11.60
CA ALA A 625 -18.45 17.74 -11.53
C ALA A 625 -19.29 19.02 -11.66
N ILE A 626 -18.69 20.21 -11.47
CA ILE A 626 -19.37 21.51 -11.50
C ILE A 626 -19.09 22.27 -12.81
N ASP A 627 -17.90 22.18 -13.39
CA ASP A 627 -17.49 23.02 -14.52
C ASP A 627 -17.74 22.39 -15.91
N GLY A 628 -17.95 21.06 -15.98
CA GLY A 628 -18.46 20.34 -17.17
C GLY A 628 -17.65 20.50 -18.48
N LYS A 629 -16.52 21.21 -18.47
CA LYS A 629 -15.74 21.56 -19.65
C LYS A 629 -14.24 21.50 -19.35
N GLY A 630 -13.63 20.42 -19.82
CA GLY A 630 -12.20 20.17 -19.76
C GLY A 630 -11.87 19.23 -18.62
N GLY A 631 -11.78 17.93 -18.92
CA GLY A 631 -11.35 16.89 -17.98
C GLY A 631 -10.17 17.41 -17.17
N GLY A 632 -10.35 17.42 -15.86
CA GLY A 632 -9.55 18.23 -14.99
C GLY A 632 -8.15 17.68 -14.81
N VAL A 633 -7.60 18.14 -13.71
CA VAL A 633 -6.18 18.12 -13.40
C VAL A 633 -5.62 16.71 -13.25
N ASP A 634 -6.50 15.77 -12.90
CA ASP A 634 -6.29 14.34 -12.86
C ASP A 634 -7.16 13.75 -13.98
N ARG A 635 -6.55 13.16 -15.01
CA ARG A 635 -7.28 12.64 -16.18
C ARG A 635 -8.19 11.44 -15.84
N GLN A 636 -8.31 11.06 -14.57
CA GLN A 636 -9.06 9.92 -14.06
C GLN A 636 -10.59 10.17 -13.88
N GLY A 637 -11.13 11.30 -14.35
CA GLY A 637 -12.56 11.57 -14.34
C GLY A 637 -13.07 12.16 -13.02
N THR A 638 -14.18 11.63 -12.49
CA THR A 638 -14.83 12.14 -11.26
C THR A 638 -14.14 11.70 -9.95
N GLY A 639 -13.26 10.69 -10.01
CA GLY A 639 -12.32 10.32 -8.95
C GLY A 639 -10.91 10.88 -9.19
N ILE A 640 -10.13 11.05 -8.12
CA ILE A 640 -8.69 11.39 -8.17
C ILE A 640 -7.89 10.34 -7.41
N LEU A 641 -6.57 10.28 -7.66
CA LEU A 641 -5.66 9.60 -6.74
C LEU A 641 -5.84 10.19 -5.32
N PRO A 642 -5.91 9.35 -4.26
CA PRO A 642 -6.07 9.84 -2.90
C PRO A 642 -5.00 10.89 -2.56
N ARG A 643 -5.39 11.97 -1.89
CA ARG A 643 -4.49 13.06 -1.51
C ARG A 643 -4.47 13.25 0.00
N ALA A 644 -3.28 13.54 0.52
CA ALA A 644 -3.06 13.82 1.93
C ALA A 644 -3.49 15.26 2.24
N VAL A 645 -4.69 15.41 2.80
CA VAL A 645 -5.24 16.73 3.16
C VAL A 645 -4.47 17.41 4.29
N GLU A 646 -3.60 16.68 4.98
CA GLU A 646 -2.76 17.18 6.08
C GLU A 646 -1.30 17.35 5.68
N SER A 647 -0.94 17.17 4.41
CA SER A 647 0.43 17.36 3.93
C SER A 647 0.63 18.74 3.29
N PHE A 648 1.51 19.63 3.75
CA PHE A 648 2.23 19.63 5.04
C PHE A 648 1.41 20.32 6.15
N SER A 649 1.29 19.69 7.31
CA SER A 649 0.58 20.26 8.47
C SER A 649 1.44 21.33 9.15
N ASN A 650 0.84 22.15 10.01
CA ASN A 650 1.60 23.15 10.78
C ASN A 650 2.65 22.50 11.71
N ASP A 651 2.34 21.32 12.26
CA ASP A 651 3.27 20.57 13.10
C ASP A 651 4.41 19.96 12.26
N GLN A 652 4.10 19.42 11.08
CA GLN A 652 5.12 18.95 10.13
C GLN A 652 6.06 20.08 9.69
N LEU A 653 5.53 21.27 9.39
CA LEU A 653 6.37 22.45 9.10
C LEU A 653 7.22 22.88 10.31
N THR A 654 6.70 22.72 11.52
CA THR A 654 7.44 23.04 12.76
C THR A 654 8.58 22.05 12.99
N LEU A 655 8.36 20.76 12.72
CA LEU A 655 9.38 19.72 12.71
C LEU A 655 10.45 19.98 11.63
N LEU A 656 10.04 20.31 10.40
CA LEU A 656 10.98 20.66 9.33
C LEU A 656 11.84 21.88 9.66
N LYS A 657 11.28 22.88 10.35
CA LYS A 657 12.05 24.01 10.88
C LYS A 657 13.11 23.57 11.89
N GLN A 658 12.77 22.65 12.79
CA GLN A 658 13.74 22.11 13.74
C GLN A 658 14.83 21.29 13.02
N ALA A 659 14.47 20.48 12.02
CA ALA A 659 15.41 19.73 11.21
C ALA A 659 16.41 20.64 10.47
N ALA A 660 15.90 21.71 9.85
CA ALA A 660 16.72 22.75 9.25
C ALA A 660 17.67 23.41 10.28
N SER A 661 17.20 23.65 11.51
CA SER A 661 18.04 24.19 12.58
C SER A 661 19.21 23.26 12.93
N TYR A 662 18.97 21.95 13.05
CA TYR A 662 20.03 20.97 13.33
C TYR A 662 21.07 20.93 12.21
N LYS A 663 20.61 20.88 10.96
CA LYS A 663 21.49 21.00 9.79
C LYS A 663 22.30 22.29 9.81
N GLY A 664 21.66 23.43 10.09
CA GLY A 664 22.33 24.73 10.14
C GLY A 664 23.45 24.80 11.16
N ALA A 665 23.22 24.24 12.36
CA ALA A 665 24.15 24.25 13.48
C ALA A 665 25.35 23.32 13.29
N SER A 666 25.13 22.15 12.69
CA SER A 666 26.16 21.10 12.54
C SER A 666 26.80 21.04 11.15
N LYS A 667 26.19 21.67 10.14
CA LYS A 667 26.48 21.44 8.72
C LYS A 667 26.29 19.97 8.30
N SER A 668 25.40 19.25 8.99
CA SER A 668 25.01 17.89 8.62
C SER A 668 24.12 17.86 7.38
N THR A 669 23.81 16.65 6.89
CA THR A 669 22.83 16.46 5.82
C THR A 669 21.40 16.41 6.35
N LEU A 670 20.41 16.78 5.53
CA LEU A 670 18.98 16.64 5.83
C LEU A 670 18.26 15.80 4.76
N THR A 671 17.73 14.64 5.19
CA THR A 671 16.82 13.81 4.39
C THR A 671 15.40 13.92 4.94
N VAL A 672 14.44 14.26 4.08
CA VAL A 672 13.00 14.18 4.38
C VAL A 672 12.43 12.92 3.74
N ALA A 673 11.57 12.19 4.44
CA ALA A 673 10.85 11.04 3.92
C ALA A 673 9.36 11.20 4.22
N SER A 674 8.50 10.99 3.21
CA SER A 674 7.05 11.06 3.36
C SER A 674 6.34 9.97 2.56
N HIS A 675 5.11 9.63 2.95
CA HIS A 675 4.23 8.86 2.07
C HIS A 675 3.79 9.71 0.87
N PHE A 676 3.37 10.96 1.09
CA PHE A 676 2.86 11.80 0.00
C PHE A 676 3.95 12.24 -0.99
N THR A 677 3.56 12.45 -2.25
CA THR A 677 4.44 12.83 -3.37
C THR A 677 4.31 14.31 -3.70
N ILE A 678 5.43 14.99 -3.97
CA ILE A 678 5.45 16.43 -4.33
C ILE A 678 5.57 16.63 -5.84
N VAL A 679 6.29 15.75 -6.53
CA VAL A 679 6.51 15.79 -7.97
C VAL A 679 6.48 14.35 -8.48
N SER A 680 5.57 14.08 -9.40
CA SER A 680 5.51 12.86 -10.19
C SER A 680 4.81 13.16 -11.50
N PHE A 681 5.28 12.55 -12.58
CA PHE A 681 4.69 12.75 -13.91
C PHE A 681 3.50 11.81 -14.08
N ASP A 682 2.40 12.35 -14.59
CA ASP A 682 1.24 11.58 -15.05
C ASP A 682 1.68 10.47 -16.04
N GLU A 683 0.96 9.35 -16.07
CA GLU A 683 1.33 8.16 -16.84
C GLU A 683 1.70 8.53 -18.30
N PRO A 684 0.88 9.30 -19.06
CA PRO A 684 1.17 9.61 -20.46
C PRO A 684 2.34 10.57 -20.69
N GLU A 685 2.80 11.31 -19.67
CA GLU A 685 3.89 12.28 -19.84
C GLU A 685 5.26 11.60 -19.72
N PRO A 686 6.07 11.55 -20.80
CA PRO A 686 7.41 10.97 -20.76
C PRO A 686 8.42 11.85 -20.03
N PHE A 687 9.45 11.24 -19.43
CA PHE A 687 10.57 11.98 -18.83
C PHE A 687 11.34 12.80 -19.87
N SER A 688 11.43 12.34 -21.12
CA SER A 688 12.08 13.06 -22.21
C SER A 688 11.49 14.46 -22.46
N ASN A 689 10.27 14.75 -21.98
CA ASN A 689 9.68 16.09 -22.07
C ASN A 689 10.50 17.16 -21.33
N VAL A 690 11.30 16.80 -20.32
CA VAL A 690 12.20 17.77 -19.66
C VAL A 690 13.24 18.36 -20.63
N GLU A 691 13.49 17.69 -21.75
CA GLU A 691 14.35 18.15 -22.84
C GLU A 691 13.52 18.58 -24.06
N LYS A 692 12.58 17.74 -24.51
CA LYS A 692 11.83 17.88 -25.77
C LYS A 692 10.63 18.84 -25.70
N ALA A 693 10.07 19.07 -24.50
CA ALA A 693 8.84 19.84 -24.32
C ALA A 693 8.81 20.58 -22.97
N LYS A 694 9.85 21.36 -22.67
CA LYS A 694 10.10 22.04 -21.39
C LYS A 694 8.93 22.85 -20.83
N ASP A 695 8.10 23.41 -21.70
CA ASP A 695 6.91 24.17 -21.31
C ASP A 695 5.80 23.32 -20.71
N ARG A 696 5.81 22.00 -20.95
CA ARG A 696 4.88 21.04 -20.32
C ARG A 696 5.35 20.61 -18.93
N CYS A 697 6.62 20.84 -18.58
CA CYS A 697 7.22 20.37 -17.34
C CYS A 697 7.25 21.46 -16.26
N LYS A 698 6.12 22.12 -16.02
CA LYS A 698 6.01 23.18 -14.99
C LYS A 698 4.71 23.10 -14.21
N PHE A 699 4.73 23.50 -12.95
CA PHE A 699 3.56 23.61 -12.07
C PHE A 699 3.68 24.83 -11.13
N VAL A 700 2.57 25.30 -10.57
CA VAL A 700 2.50 26.44 -9.64
C VAL A 700 2.13 25.90 -8.27
N PRO A 701 3.08 25.78 -7.32
CA PRO A 701 2.80 25.15 -6.04
C PRO A 701 1.76 25.95 -5.22
N TYR A 702 1.04 25.26 -4.34
CA TYR A 702 -0.12 25.81 -3.63
C TYR A 702 -0.02 25.65 -2.11
N ASN A 703 -0.62 26.59 -1.37
CA ASN A 703 -0.61 26.63 0.09
C ASN A 703 -2.01 26.58 0.74
N GLY A 704 -3.09 26.59 -0.05
CA GLY A 704 -4.44 26.67 0.51
C GLY A 704 -4.98 25.33 1.06
N SER A 705 -6.03 25.40 1.87
CA SER A 705 -6.51 24.29 2.68
C SER A 705 -7.66 23.47 2.08
N THR A 706 -8.27 23.93 0.98
CA THR A 706 -9.57 23.44 0.52
C THR A 706 -9.54 22.65 -0.79
N GLY A 707 -8.40 22.57 -1.46
CA GLY A 707 -8.30 21.91 -2.77
C GLY A 707 -9.13 22.53 -3.91
N MET A 708 -9.96 23.55 -3.65
CA MET A 708 -10.99 24.03 -4.59
C MET A 708 -10.49 25.04 -5.64
N ASN A 709 -9.17 25.16 -5.89
CA ASN A 709 -8.63 26.03 -6.94
C ASN A 709 -7.25 25.55 -7.48
N MET A 710 -7.09 24.23 -7.62
CA MET A 710 -5.78 23.57 -7.78
C MET A 710 -5.30 23.31 -9.23
N ARG A 711 -5.96 23.86 -10.27
CA ARG A 711 -5.56 23.61 -11.68
C ARG A 711 -4.09 23.96 -12.00
N GLY A 712 -3.48 24.87 -11.23
CA GLY A 712 -2.06 25.21 -11.38
C GLY A 712 -1.11 24.34 -10.56
N ALA A 713 -1.59 23.77 -9.45
CA ALA A 713 -0.78 23.09 -8.45
C ALA A 713 -0.58 21.62 -8.79
N PHE A 714 -1.70 20.91 -8.95
CA PHE A 714 -1.66 19.61 -9.58
C PHE A 714 -1.67 19.81 -11.09
N ASN A 715 -0.98 18.96 -11.83
CA ASN A 715 -1.04 18.88 -13.29
C ASN A 715 -0.24 17.66 -13.76
N GLN A 716 -0.01 17.56 -15.05
CA GLN A 716 0.65 16.41 -15.67
C GLN A 716 2.11 16.13 -15.20
N VAL A 717 2.78 17.06 -14.49
CA VAL A 717 4.10 16.83 -13.87
C VAL A 717 4.11 16.95 -12.34
N ASN A 718 2.96 17.28 -11.76
CA ASN A 718 2.69 17.19 -10.35
C ASN A 718 1.32 16.51 -10.18
N VAL A 719 1.27 15.20 -10.41
CA VAL A 719 0.15 14.37 -9.96
C VAL A 719 0.33 13.92 -8.51
N GLY A 720 1.13 14.67 -7.74
CA GLY A 720 1.44 14.34 -6.36
C GLY A 720 0.21 14.36 -5.47
N THR A 721 0.42 14.00 -4.21
CA THR A 721 -0.66 13.85 -3.22
C THR A 721 -0.64 14.92 -2.14
N CYS A 722 0.20 15.95 -2.31
CA CYS A 722 0.39 17.04 -1.37
C CYS A 722 -0.64 18.16 -1.54
N GLU A 723 -1.68 18.25 -0.70
CA GLU A 723 -2.74 19.26 -0.88
C GLU A 723 -2.43 20.65 -0.29
N ARG A 724 -1.57 20.73 0.73
CA ARG A 724 -1.35 21.95 1.53
C ARG A 724 0.13 22.32 1.61
N ASN A 725 0.40 23.61 1.77
CA ASN A 725 1.73 24.14 2.09
C ASN A 725 2.88 23.70 1.17
N GLN A 726 2.60 23.28 -0.07
CA GLN A 726 3.62 22.82 -1.01
C GLN A 726 4.57 23.96 -1.40
N ALA A 727 4.03 25.17 -1.59
CA ALA A 727 4.87 26.34 -1.90
C ALA A 727 5.72 26.72 -0.68
N THR A 728 5.15 26.70 0.52
CA THR A 728 5.89 26.92 1.78
C THR A 728 7.07 25.95 1.91
N TYR A 729 6.84 24.66 1.61
CA TYR A 729 7.89 23.66 1.63
C TYR A 729 9.00 23.95 0.62
N LEU A 730 8.65 24.17 -0.65
CA LEU A 730 9.61 24.44 -1.72
C LEU A 730 10.35 25.77 -1.57
N GLU A 731 9.76 26.77 -0.91
CA GLU A 731 10.40 28.08 -0.67
C GLU A 731 11.34 28.09 0.55
N HIS A 732 11.01 27.34 1.60
CA HIS A 732 11.68 27.46 2.89
C HIS A 732 12.49 26.25 3.33
N TYR A 733 12.15 25.05 2.84
CA TYR A 733 12.70 23.80 3.35
C TYR A 733 13.34 22.93 2.27
N VAL A 734 13.49 23.44 1.04
CA VAL A 734 14.14 22.76 -0.08
C VAL A 734 15.10 23.71 -0.77
N ASN A 735 16.30 23.24 -1.11
CA ASN A 735 17.26 24.00 -1.91
C ASN A 735 16.88 23.93 -3.41
N VAL A 736 16.00 24.83 -3.85
CA VAL A 736 15.56 24.93 -5.25
C VAL A 736 16.29 26.07 -5.96
N GLY A 737 16.91 25.80 -7.12
CA GLY A 737 17.57 26.83 -7.93
C GLY A 737 16.61 27.93 -8.43
N GLY A 738 17.12 29.12 -8.75
CA GLY A 738 16.31 30.24 -9.26
C GLY A 738 15.68 31.15 -8.21
N ARG A 739 15.74 30.77 -6.92
CA ARG A 739 15.43 31.64 -5.77
C ARG A 739 16.30 31.22 -4.59
N ARG A 740 16.92 32.16 -3.88
CA ARG A 740 17.69 31.83 -2.66
C ARG A 740 16.72 31.46 -1.54
N GLY A 741 16.72 30.20 -1.11
CA GLY A 741 16.05 29.77 0.13
C GLY A 741 16.60 30.55 1.34
N ARG A 742 15.75 30.84 2.32
CA ARG A 742 16.15 31.51 3.57
C ARG A 742 16.66 30.47 4.60
N GLY A 743 17.79 29.83 4.32
CA GLY A 743 18.47 28.95 5.27
C GLY A 743 18.73 27.52 4.79
N PRO A 744 19.23 26.64 5.68
CA PRO A 744 19.50 25.23 5.38
C PRO A 744 18.21 24.47 5.05
N GLY A 745 18.07 23.99 3.81
CA GLY A 745 16.96 23.15 3.37
C GLY A 745 17.32 21.66 3.29
N ALA A 746 16.33 20.84 2.93
CA ALA A 746 16.49 19.43 2.62
C ALA A 746 17.41 19.24 1.41
N ASP A 747 18.29 18.23 1.51
CA ASP A 747 19.16 17.78 0.42
C ASP A 747 18.44 16.75 -0.45
N TRP A 748 17.67 15.87 0.20
CA TRP A 748 16.89 14.83 -0.46
C TRP A 748 15.50 14.73 0.17
N HIS A 749 14.48 14.61 -0.68
CA HIS A 749 13.12 14.24 -0.29
C HIS A 749 12.81 12.88 -0.89
N LEU A 750 12.53 11.87 -0.06
CA LEU A 750 12.10 10.54 -0.45
C LEU A 750 10.57 10.45 -0.33
N SER A 751 9.88 10.25 -1.45
CA SER A 751 8.41 10.17 -1.54
C SER A 751 7.93 8.76 -1.89
N GLY A 752 6.75 8.42 -1.37
CA GLY A 752 5.93 7.28 -1.77
C GLY A 752 4.70 7.67 -2.59
N HIS A 753 3.66 6.84 -2.56
CA HIS A 753 2.37 6.91 -3.24
C HIS A 753 2.41 6.90 -4.79
N SER A 754 3.58 6.70 -5.39
CA SER A 754 3.71 6.69 -6.85
C SER A 754 4.63 5.56 -7.28
N HIS A 755 4.10 4.64 -8.09
CA HIS A 755 4.85 3.47 -8.58
C HIS A 755 5.88 3.83 -9.67
N ARG A 756 6.08 5.12 -9.96
CA ARG A 756 6.95 5.63 -11.02
C ARG A 756 8.23 6.20 -10.44
N SER A 757 9.28 5.38 -10.44
CA SER A 757 10.57 5.79 -9.90
C SER A 757 11.18 6.97 -10.69
N GLY A 758 11.71 7.95 -9.97
CA GLY A 758 12.39 9.10 -10.57
C GLY A 758 13.16 9.93 -9.57
N VAL A 759 14.32 10.44 -10.00
CA VAL A 759 15.06 11.51 -9.34
C VAL A 759 14.78 12.80 -10.10
N TYR A 760 14.03 13.69 -9.49
CA TYR A 760 13.61 14.97 -10.05
C TYR A 760 14.42 16.12 -9.49
N LYS A 761 14.74 17.08 -10.36
CA LYS A 761 15.34 18.36 -9.99
C LYS A 761 14.49 19.49 -10.53
N VAL A 762 14.29 20.49 -9.70
CA VAL A 762 13.35 21.58 -9.95
C VAL A 762 14.03 22.93 -9.82
N ARG A 763 13.46 23.95 -10.48
CA ARG A 763 13.92 25.34 -10.38
C ARG A 763 12.76 26.33 -10.42
N TRP A 764 12.88 27.42 -9.68
CA TRP A 764 11.95 28.52 -9.68
C TRP A 764 12.11 29.39 -10.93
N HIS A 765 10.98 29.87 -11.42
CA HIS A 765 10.87 30.88 -12.45
C HIS A 765 9.87 31.97 -12.06
N GLN A 766 10.10 33.16 -12.59
CA GLN A 766 9.23 34.31 -12.42
C GLN A 766 9.08 35.04 -13.75
N ASP A 767 7.85 35.37 -14.11
CA ASP A 767 7.56 36.26 -15.23
C ASP A 767 7.49 37.71 -14.74
N TYR A 768 8.41 38.56 -15.20
CA TYR A 768 8.50 39.98 -14.81
C TYR A 768 7.58 40.89 -15.65
N SER A 769 6.84 40.36 -16.62
CA SER A 769 5.97 41.16 -17.51
C SER A 769 4.62 41.55 -16.87
N SER A 770 4.28 41.03 -15.68
CA SER A 770 3.06 41.37 -14.94
C SER A 770 3.38 41.99 -13.58
N ALA A 771 2.60 42.99 -13.15
CA ALA A 771 2.78 43.69 -11.87
C ALA A 771 2.68 42.77 -10.62
N ALA A 772 2.11 41.57 -10.78
CA ALA A 772 2.02 40.54 -9.74
C ALA A 772 3.02 39.38 -9.91
N GLY A 773 3.87 39.42 -10.95
CA GLY A 773 4.87 38.43 -11.33
C GLY A 773 4.52 36.97 -11.03
N ARG A 774 3.81 36.30 -11.96
CA ARG A 774 3.42 34.89 -11.78
C ARG A 774 4.67 34.01 -11.61
N GLN A 775 4.73 33.27 -10.51
CA GLN A 775 5.82 32.34 -10.19
C GLN A 775 5.41 30.90 -10.49
N TRP A 776 6.36 30.08 -10.93
CA TRP A 776 6.17 28.65 -11.13
C TRP A 776 7.46 27.87 -10.88
N VAL A 777 7.31 26.57 -10.71
CA VAL A 777 8.39 25.59 -10.60
C VAL A 777 8.47 24.83 -11.92
N GLN A 778 9.66 24.74 -12.49
CA GLN A 778 9.95 23.91 -13.66
C GLN A 778 10.74 22.67 -13.23
N VAL A 779 10.28 21.49 -13.63
CA VAL A 779 11.06 20.26 -13.56
C VAL A 779 12.04 20.26 -14.72
N HIS A 780 13.34 20.40 -14.43
CA HIS A 780 14.38 20.53 -15.46
C HIS A 780 15.19 19.25 -15.65
N SER A 781 15.08 18.29 -14.74
CA SER A 781 15.64 16.94 -14.87
C SER A 781 14.72 15.90 -14.23
N ALA A 782 14.59 14.75 -14.89
CA ALA A 782 13.89 13.56 -14.41
C ALA A 782 14.68 12.32 -14.89
N LYS A 783 15.17 11.50 -13.96
CA LYS A 783 15.96 10.30 -14.29
C LYS A 783 15.56 9.12 -13.39
N ASP A 784 15.24 7.97 -13.99
CA ASP A 784 15.08 6.69 -13.28
C ASP A 784 16.47 6.11 -12.93
N PRO A 785 16.85 5.98 -11.64
CA PRO A 785 18.17 5.48 -11.24
C PRO A 785 18.41 3.99 -11.54
N GLY A 786 17.34 3.24 -11.82
CA GLY A 786 17.42 1.86 -12.29
C GLY A 786 17.78 1.74 -13.78
N ILE A 787 17.50 2.76 -14.59
CA ILE A 787 17.80 2.76 -16.05
C ILE A 787 19.02 3.63 -16.35
N HIS A 788 19.06 4.83 -15.79
CA HIS A 788 20.09 5.84 -16.07
C HIS A 788 21.31 5.73 -15.16
N LYS A 789 21.52 4.55 -14.54
CA LYS A 789 22.54 4.30 -13.51
C LYS A 789 22.34 5.19 -12.28
N ALA A 790 23.27 5.08 -11.32
CA ALA A 790 23.24 5.90 -10.12
C ALA A 790 23.31 7.40 -10.45
N GLN A 791 22.48 8.20 -9.78
CA GLN A 791 22.46 9.65 -9.90
C GLN A 791 23.29 10.26 -8.77
N MET A 792 24.01 11.35 -9.07
CA MET A 792 24.83 12.07 -8.08
C MET A 792 24.20 13.44 -7.81
N VAL A 793 23.74 13.66 -6.58
CA VAL A 793 23.23 14.95 -6.11
C VAL A 793 23.81 15.24 -4.73
N PRO A 794 24.98 15.90 -4.65
CA PRO A 794 25.67 16.17 -3.39
C PRO A 794 24.83 17.05 -2.44
N PRO A 795 25.02 16.93 -1.12
CA PRO A 795 24.35 17.81 -0.16
C PRO A 795 24.72 19.29 -0.40
N ASP A 796 23.84 20.18 0.03
CA ASP A 796 23.96 21.65 -0.07
C ASP A 796 24.09 22.21 -1.50
N THR A 797 23.76 21.40 -2.52
CA THR A 797 23.68 21.85 -3.91
C THR A 797 22.24 22.23 -4.28
N GLU A 798 21.58 21.46 -5.14
CA GLU A 798 20.14 21.49 -5.35
C GLU A 798 19.52 20.25 -4.70
N ALA A 799 18.30 20.36 -4.22
CA ALA A 799 17.61 19.21 -3.64
C ALA A 799 17.19 18.20 -4.71
N ALA A 800 17.35 16.92 -4.42
CA ALA A 800 16.73 15.86 -5.20
C ALA A 800 15.38 15.47 -4.60
N LEU A 801 14.32 15.62 -5.40
CA LEU A 801 13.00 15.09 -5.09
C LEU A 801 12.92 13.69 -5.69
N ILE A 802 12.88 12.67 -4.85
CA ILE A 802 13.04 11.27 -5.22
C ILE A 802 11.72 10.56 -4.99
N VAL A 803 11.17 9.98 -6.05
CA VAL A 803 10.08 9.01 -5.96
C VAL A 803 10.71 7.63 -6.02
N SER A 804 10.60 6.88 -4.91
CA SER A 804 11.02 5.48 -4.93
C SER A 804 10.06 4.67 -5.78
N SER A 805 10.55 3.61 -6.42
CA SER A 805 9.66 2.61 -6.99
C SER A 805 8.85 1.94 -5.87
N CYS A 806 7.78 1.25 -6.24
CA CYS A 806 7.06 0.37 -5.33
C CYS A 806 7.93 -0.84 -4.93
N GLY A 807 7.97 -1.13 -3.63
CA GLY A 807 8.83 -2.14 -3.01
C GLY A 807 8.20 -3.54 -2.94
N GLY A 808 6.99 -3.72 -3.44
CA GLY A 808 6.28 -5.01 -3.47
C GLY A 808 5.73 -5.36 -4.84
N PRO A 809 4.80 -4.57 -5.40
CA PRO A 809 4.21 -4.83 -6.71
C PRO A 809 5.11 -4.42 -7.89
N ILE A 810 4.64 -4.67 -9.11
CA ILE A 810 5.28 -4.20 -10.35
C ILE A 810 5.09 -2.69 -10.51
N GLY A 811 6.20 -1.96 -10.62
CA GLY A 811 6.19 -0.53 -10.91
C GLY A 811 5.94 -0.23 -12.39
N TYR A 812 5.87 1.04 -12.76
CA TYR A 812 5.75 1.45 -14.17
C TYR A 812 6.69 2.61 -14.52
N GLN A 813 6.91 2.81 -15.82
CA GLN A 813 7.73 3.90 -16.33
C GLN A 813 7.25 4.38 -17.70
N ASN A 814 7.57 5.63 -18.00
CA ASN A 814 7.45 6.23 -19.32
C ASN A 814 8.65 7.17 -19.55
N LEU A 815 9.65 6.70 -20.28
CA LEU A 815 10.84 7.50 -20.57
C LEU A 815 10.64 8.40 -21.78
N ASP A 816 10.10 7.86 -22.87
CA ASP A 816 9.96 8.52 -24.16
C ASP A 816 8.74 8.04 -24.96
N GLY A 817 7.67 7.64 -24.27
CA GLY A 817 6.41 7.17 -24.88
C GLY A 817 6.42 5.69 -25.28
N GLU A 818 7.41 4.93 -24.83
CA GLU A 818 7.46 3.49 -25.03
C GLU A 818 6.27 2.80 -24.32
N LEU A 819 5.67 1.82 -24.99
CA LEU A 819 4.48 1.08 -24.53
C LEU A 819 3.35 1.97 -23.99
N SER A 820 3.26 3.23 -24.41
CA SER A 820 2.23 4.19 -23.98
C SER A 820 2.10 4.23 -22.45
N ALA A 821 3.23 4.27 -21.75
CA ALA A 821 3.36 4.27 -20.29
C ALA A 821 3.12 2.93 -19.56
N TRP A 822 2.92 1.83 -20.29
CA TRP A 822 2.75 0.49 -19.72
C TRP A 822 4.07 -0.28 -19.55
N THR A 823 5.21 0.42 -19.50
CA THR A 823 6.51 -0.21 -19.31
C THR A 823 6.67 -0.64 -17.86
N GLY A 824 6.48 -1.94 -17.61
CA GLY A 824 6.62 -2.51 -16.27
C GLY A 824 8.05 -2.41 -15.72
N ARG A 825 8.16 -2.21 -14.41
CA ARG A 825 9.40 -2.15 -13.64
C ARG A 825 9.39 -3.21 -12.54
N PRO A 826 10.47 -3.96 -12.34
CA PRO A 826 10.54 -4.90 -11.23
C PRO A 826 10.38 -4.17 -9.88
N PRO A 827 9.88 -4.85 -8.84
CA PRO A 827 9.78 -4.26 -7.51
C PRO A 827 11.16 -3.76 -7.05
N ALA A 828 11.22 -2.55 -6.52
CA ALA A 828 12.48 -1.89 -6.24
C ALA A 828 12.39 -0.86 -5.11
N GLY A 829 13.52 -0.62 -4.46
CA GLY A 829 13.73 0.45 -3.50
C GLY A 829 14.88 1.36 -3.89
N THR A 830 14.95 2.53 -3.25
CA THR A 830 16.03 3.48 -3.43
C THR A 830 17.12 3.25 -2.38
N LEU A 831 18.38 3.45 -2.75
CA LEU A 831 19.50 3.50 -1.82
C LEU A 831 20.22 4.85 -1.98
N LEU A 832 20.23 5.63 -0.90
CA LEU A 832 20.88 6.93 -0.79
C LEU A 832 22.13 6.81 0.08
N GLU A 833 23.26 7.34 -0.42
CA GLU A 833 24.48 7.55 0.36
C GLU A 833 24.65 9.06 0.62
N PRO A 834 24.21 9.58 1.78
CA PRO A 834 24.19 11.02 2.06
C PRO A 834 25.57 11.69 2.03
N ALA A 835 26.63 10.94 2.35
CA ALA A 835 28.00 11.47 2.34
C ALA A 835 28.46 11.93 0.95
N THR A 836 27.99 11.27 -0.11
CA THR A 836 28.37 11.57 -1.51
C THR A 836 27.20 12.15 -2.31
N GLY A 837 25.97 11.94 -1.86
CA GLY A 837 24.76 12.23 -2.61
C GLY A 837 24.46 11.21 -3.71
N LYS A 838 25.06 10.01 -3.65
CA LYS A 838 24.79 8.93 -4.60
C LYS A 838 23.42 8.32 -4.35
N ILE A 839 22.61 8.27 -5.39
CA ILE A 839 21.25 7.70 -5.40
C ILE A 839 21.25 6.54 -6.38
N SER A 840 20.96 5.33 -5.89
CA SER A 840 20.91 4.11 -6.69
C SER A 840 19.62 3.34 -6.43
N GLN A 841 19.34 2.33 -7.26
CA GLN A 841 18.15 1.51 -7.13
C GLN A 841 18.53 0.05 -6.83
N VAL A 842 17.85 -0.53 -5.85
CA VAL A 842 17.90 -1.96 -5.54
C VAL A 842 16.62 -2.59 -6.05
N SER A 843 16.70 -3.56 -6.96
CA SER A 843 15.52 -4.24 -7.50
C SER A 843 15.58 -5.74 -7.27
N THR A 844 14.41 -6.37 -7.22
CA THR A 844 14.28 -7.82 -7.31
C THR A 844 13.73 -8.21 -8.67
N ARG A 845 14.28 -9.28 -9.26
CA ARG A 845 14.03 -9.71 -10.64
C ARG A 845 13.88 -11.23 -10.73
N ARG A 846 13.48 -11.87 -9.63
CA ARG A 846 13.35 -13.33 -9.57
C ARG A 846 12.25 -13.75 -10.54
N CYS A 847 12.53 -14.77 -11.34
CA CYS A 847 11.64 -15.24 -12.37
C CYS A 847 11.71 -16.75 -12.46
N ARG A 848 10.55 -17.40 -12.32
CA ARG A 848 10.42 -18.85 -12.37
C ARG A 848 11.03 -19.50 -13.60
N ILE A 849 10.97 -18.82 -14.73
CA ILE A 849 11.51 -19.32 -16.00
C ILE A 849 13.04 -19.44 -15.92
N GLU A 850 13.70 -18.60 -15.12
CA GLU A 850 15.16 -18.52 -15.04
C GLU A 850 15.73 -19.44 -13.93
N ASP A 851 15.04 -19.59 -12.79
CA ASP A 851 15.56 -20.29 -11.60
C ASP A 851 14.71 -21.50 -11.13
N GLY A 852 13.58 -21.78 -11.79
CA GLY A 852 12.66 -22.86 -11.45
C GLY A 852 11.83 -22.63 -10.16
N GLN A 853 12.02 -21.50 -9.48
CA GLN A 853 11.32 -21.13 -8.24
C GLN A 853 10.03 -20.37 -8.53
N ALA A 854 9.03 -20.41 -7.66
CA ALA A 854 7.71 -19.85 -7.96
C ALA A 854 7.60 -18.31 -7.92
N TYR A 855 8.63 -17.55 -8.32
CA TYR A 855 8.63 -16.09 -8.29
C TYR A 855 8.28 -15.48 -9.67
N ASN A 856 7.58 -14.35 -9.69
CA ASN A 856 7.26 -13.63 -10.94
C ASN A 856 7.45 -12.11 -10.81
N GLU A 857 8.63 -11.68 -10.35
CA GLU A 857 8.96 -10.27 -10.10
C GLU A 857 9.53 -9.55 -11.32
N LYS A 858 9.81 -10.28 -12.41
CA LYS A 858 10.26 -9.70 -13.68
C LYS A 858 9.02 -9.37 -14.54
N PRO A 859 8.68 -8.09 -14.76
CA PRO A 859 7.49 -7.68 -15.50
C PRO A 859 7.43 -8.32 -16.89
N ARG A 860 6.27 -8.81 -17.32
CA ARG A 860 6.13 -9.52 -18.60
C ARG A 860 5.70 -8.59 -19.73
N LEU A 861 6.35 -8.70 -20.90
CA LEU A 861 5.98 -7.89 -22.08
C LEU A 861 4.56 -8.19 -22.56
N CYS A 862 4.12 -9.46 -22.45
CA CYS A 862 2.76 -9.86 -22.80
C CYS A 862 1.69 -9.13 -21.96
N VAL A 863 1.99 -8.79 -20.70
CA VAL A 863 1.09 -8.02 -19.84
C VAL A 863 0.95 -6.59 -20.38
N ALA A 864 2.06 -5.90 -20.66
CA ALA A 864 2.01 -4.56 -21.23
C ALA A 864 1.25 -4.51 -22.57
N LEU A 865 1.46 -5.48 -23.46
CA LEU A 865 0.74 -5.57 -24.74
C LEU A 865 -0.76 -5.84 -24.55
N ASP A 866 -1.13 -6.65 -23.56
CA ASP A 866 -2.53 -6.90 -23.25
C ASP A 866 -3.24 -5.62 -22.77
N TYR A 867 -2.57 -4.84 -21.94
CA TYR A 867 -3.07 -3.55 -21.48
C TYR A 867 -3.22 -2.53 -22.62
N LEU A 868 -2.25 -2.45 -23.54
CA LEU A 868 -2.39 -1.62 -24.74
C LEU A 868 -3.62 -2.00 -25.56
N HIS A 869 -3.97 -3.29 -25.61
CA HIS A 869 -5.19 -3.72 -26.26
C HIS A 869 -6.43 -3.29 -25.46
N VAL A 870 -6.53 -3.60 -24.17
CA VAL A 870 -7.76 -3.31 -23.40
C VAL A 870 -8.01 -1.81 -23.23
N MET A 871 -6.94 -1.03 -23.11
CA MET A 871 -7.01 0.42 -22.88
C MET A 871 -7.07 1.23 -24.18
N ASN A 872 -7.15 0.58 -25.34
CA ASN A 872 -7.26 1.30 -26.62
C ASN A 872 -8.55 2.13 -26.67
N GLY A 873 -8.45 3.32 -27.26
CA GLY A 873 -9.61 4.18 -27.50
C GLY A 873 -10.16 4.91 -26.28
N LEU A 874 -9.43 4.94 -25.16
CA LEU A 874 -9.72 5.75 -23.97
C LEU A 874 -8.94 7.08 -24.04
N PRO A 875 -9.56 8.21 -24.45
CA PRO A 875 -8.85 9.48 -24.66
C PRO A 875 -8.07 9.97 -23.43
N GLU A 876 -8.59 9.70 -22.24
CA GLU A 876 -8.00 10.03 -20.95
C GLU A 876 -6.68 9.31 -20.65
N LYS A 877 -6.48 8.10 -21.20
CA LYS A 877 -5.24 7.31 -21.06
C LYS A 877 -4.22 7.62 -22.17
N GLY A 878 -4.46 8.68 -22.94
CA GLY A 878 -3.68 9.03 -24.12
C GLY A 878 -4.15 8.29 -25.37
N ASN A 879 -3.62 8.68 -26.54
CA ASN A 879 -3.98 8.09 -27.83
C ASN A 879 -3.38 6.67 -27.99
N ILE A 880 -3.84 5.71 -27.18
CA ILE A 880 -3.44 4.30 -27.24
C ILE A 880 -4.08 3.67 -28.48
N HIS A 881 -3.23 3.12 -29.35
CA HIS A 881 -3.65 2.40 -30.54
C HIS A 881 -3.60 0.89 -30.32
N THR A 882 -4.55 0.15 -30.90
CA THR A 882 -4.58 -1.32 -30.86
C THR A 882 -3.24 -1.90 -31.35
N PRO A 883 -2.53 -2.71 -30.54
CA PRO A 883 -1.19 -3.17 -30.90
C PRO A 883 -1.17 -4.09 -32.12
N LEU A 884 -2.12 -5.03 -32.21
CA LEU A 884 -2.27 -5.99 -33.30
C LEU A 884 -3.76 -6.23 -33.60
N GLU A 885 -4.11 -6.16 -34.88
CA GLU A 885 -5.42 -6.47 -35.43
C GLU A 885 -5.28 -7.43 -36.61
N PHE A 886 -6.32 -8.24 -36.83
CA PHE A 886 -6.44 -9.05 -38.04
C PHE A 886 -7.14 -8.22 -39.11
N GLY A 887 -6.57 -8.19 -40.32
CA GLY A 887 -7.16 -7.51 -41.46
C GLY A 887 -8.27 -8.32 -42.12
N ASP A 888 -8.89 -7.72 -43.13
CA ASP A 888 -10.02 -8.32 -43.84
C ASP A 888 -9.59 -9.58 -44.58
N ILE A 889 -10.17 -10.71 -44.21
CA ILE A 889 -9.96 -11.99 -44.90
C ILE A 889 -10.92 -11.99 -46.10
N SER A 890 -10.37 -11.98 -47.31
CA SER A 890 -11.19 -12.00 -48.54
C SER A 890 -12.09 -13.24 -48.54
N PRO A 891 -13.43 -13.07 -48.52
CA PRO A 891 -14.34 -14.18 -48.68
C PRO A 891 -14.26 -14.69 -50.13
N PHE A 892 -14.04 -15.99 -50.29
CA PHE A 892 -14.08 -16.76 -51.55
C PHE A 892 -12.80 -16.82 -52.41
N ALA A 893 -11.78 -17.50 -51.88
CA ALA A 893 -10.99 -18.46 -52.66
C ALA A 893 -10.84 -19.77 -51.86
N PRO A 894 -11.06 -20.96 -52.44
CA PRO A 894 -10.68 -22.23 -51.82
C PRO A 894 -9.17 -22.21 -51.51
N GLY A 895 -8.79 -22.45 -50.25
CA GLY A 895 -7.38 -22.46 -49.86
C GLY A 895 -6.76 -21.10 -49.54
N ASN A 896 -7.55 -20.07 -49.18
CA ASN A 896 -6.97 -18.87 -48.57
C ASN A 896 -6.32 -19.23 -47.21
N THR A 897 -5.00 -19.35 -47.22
CA THR A 897 -4.18 -19.65 -46.05
C THR A 897 -3.63 -18.38 -45.40
N GLN A 898 -3.81 -17.21 -46.00
CA GLN A 898 -3.19 -15.97 -45.54
C GLN A 898 -4.14 -15.15 -44.67
N ILE A 899 -3.68 -14.78 -43.47
CA ILE A 899 -4.35 -13.85 -42.57
C ILE A 899 -3.57 -12.53 -42.61
N PRO A 900 -4.16 -11.44 -43.13
CA PRO A 900 -3.54 -10.12 -43.06
C PRO A 900 -3.42 -9.64 -41.61
N LEU A 901 -2.33 -8.97 -41.26
CA LEU A 901 -2.08 -8.41 -39.94
C LEU A 901 -1.90 -6.88 -40.04
N ARG A 902 -2.53 -6.15 -39.12
CA ARG A 902 -2.38 -4.70 -38.97
C ARG A 902 -1.75 -4.41 -37.62
N LEU A 903 -0.54 -3.85 -37.63
CA LEU A 903 0.21 -3.48 -36.43
C LEU A 903 0.20 -1.97 -36.22
N SER A 904 0.07 -1.52 -34.97
CA SER A 904 0.25 -0.11 -34.64
C SER A 904 1.67 0.36 -34.95
N ARG A 905 1.86 1.69 -35.08
CA ARG A 905 3.20 2.27 -35.24
C ARG A 905 4.13 1.88 -34.10
N GLN A 906 3.61 1.82 -32.88
CA GLN A 906 4.37 1.42 -31.70
C GLN A 906 4.78 -0.06 -31.77
N MET A 907 3.85 -0.96 -32.12
CA MET A 907 4.16 -2.39 -32.27
C MET A 907 5.22 -2.65 -33.34
N LYS A 908 5.15 -1.94 -34.47
CA LYS A 908 6.20 -1.99 -35.52
C LYS A 908 7.55 -1.51 -34.99
N LYS A 909 7.59 -0.44 -34.18
CA LYS A 909 8.84 0.07 -33.59
C LYS A 909 9.45 -0.92 -32.59
N LEU A 910 8.62 -1.61 -31.80
CA LEU A 910 9.08 -2.63 -30.85
C LEU A 910 9.73 -3.83 -31.55
N ASN A 911 9.28 -4.16 -32.76
CA ASN A 911 9.81 -5.25 -33.58
C ASN A 911 9.90 -6.59 -32.83
N CYS A 912 8.90 -6.87 -31.98
CA CYS A 912 8.95 -7.90 -30.94
C CYS A 912 8.16 -9.18 -31.25
N ILE A 913 7.56 -9.30 -32.44
CA ILE A 913 6.80 -10.50 -32.82
C ILE A 913 7.76 -11.55 -33.38
N LYS A 914 7.89 -12.69 -32.71
CA LYS A 914 8.72 -13.82 -33.16
C LYS A 914 7.90 -14.86 -33.95
N SER A 915 6.69 -15.14 -33.51
CA SER A 915 5.80 -16.12 -34.13
C SER A 915 4.35 -15.80 -33.85
N LEU A 916 3.44 -16.38 -34.64
CA LEU A 916 2.02 -16.41 -34.37
C LEU A 916 1.55 -17.86 -34.44
N THR A 917 0.60 -18.25 -33.60
CA THR A 917 -0.01 -19.58 -33.60
C THR A 917 -1.46 -19.43 -33.20
N LEU A 918 -2.37 -20.12 -33.88
CA LEU A 918 -3.77 -20.18 -33.44
C LEU A 918 -4.02 -21.48 -32.69
N TRP A 919 -4.80 -21.41 -31.63
CA TRP A 919 -5.30 -22.55 -30.89
C TRP A 919 -6.80 -22.62 -31.11
N VAL A 920 -7.30 -23.75 -31.61
CA VAL A 920 -8.73 -23.93 -31.89
C VAL A 920 -9.28 -25.15 -31.19
N PHE A 921 -10.47 -25.00 -30.61
CA PHE A 921 -11.11 -26.04 -29.84
C PHE A 921 -12.07 -26.88 -30.69
N GLU A 922 -11.89 -28.19 -30.66
CA GLU A 922 -12.84 -29.18 -31.18
C GLU A 922 -13.56 -29.82 -29.97
N GLY A 923 -14.89 -29.70 -29.91
CA GLY A 923 -15.66 -30.26 -28.80
C GLY A 923 -17.16 -30.37 -29.09
N GLY A 924 -17.86 -31.24 -28.35
CA GLY A 924 -19.33 -31.38 -28.45
C GLY A 924 -19.86 -32.17 -29.65
N GLY A 925 -19.01 -32.98 -30.31
CA GLY A 925 -19.42 -33.90 -31.37
C GLY A 925 -19.51 -35.35 -30.89
N LEU A 926 -20.20 -36.21 -31.64
CA LEU A 926 -20.18 -37.67 -31.44
C LEU A 926 -19.17 -38.32 -32.40
N ASP A 927 -18.55 -39.43 -31.98
CA ASP A 927 -17.77 -40.30 -32.83
C ASP A 927 -18.68 -41.18 -33.71
N GLU A 928 -18.07 -42.01 -34.56
CA GLU A 928 -18.82 -42.89 -35.47
C GLU A 928 -19.68 -43.94 -34.74
N ALA A 929 -19.51 -44.09 -33.42
CA ALA A 929 -20.28 -44.99 -32.56
C ALA A 929 -21.23 -44.22 -31.61
N ASP A 930 -21.58 -42.97 -31.96
CA ASP A 930 -22.43 -42.08 -31.17
C ASP A 930 -21.91 -41.78 -29.74
N LYS A 931 -20.60 -41.92 -29.50
CA LYS A 931 -19.98 -41.54 -28.22
C LYS A 931 -19.44 -40.11 -28.27
N PRO A 932 -19.49 -39.35 -27.16
CA PRO A 932 -18.90 -38.02 -27.12
C PRO A 932 -17.41 -38.06 -27.50
N LYS A 933 -17.03 -37.32 -28.55
CA LYS A 933 -15.61 -37.13 -28.90
C LYS A 933 -14.90 -36.39 -27.76
N PRO A 934 -13.63 -36.73 -27.49
CA PRO A 934 -12.84 -36.02 -26.50
C PRO A 934 -12.65 -34.56 -26.93
N ASN A 935 -12.89 -33.65 -25.98
CA ASN A 935 -12.57 -32.23 -26.10
C ASN A 935 -11.07 -32.08 -26.36
N LYS A 936 -10.68 -31.39 -27.44
CA LYS A 936 -9.28 -31.30 -27.82
C LYS A 936 -8.91 -29.92 -28.36
N TRP A 937 -7.76 -29.42 -27.91
CA TRP A 937 -7.12 -28.27 -28.52
C TRP A 937 -6.25 -28.70 -29.70
N HIS A 938 -6.39 -27.98 -30.80
CA HIS A 938 -5.53 -28.14 -31.96
C HIS A 938 -4.66 -26.91 -32.14
N ARG A 939 -3.36 -27.15 -32.28
CA ARG A 939 -2.40 -26.13 -32.68
C ARG A 939 -2.47 -25.95 -34.19
N VAL A 940 -2.79 -24.74 -34.62
CA VAL A 940 -2.76 -24.33 -36.03
C VAL A 940 -1.39 -23.73 -36.29
N GLY A 941 -0.52 -24.50 -36.97
CA GLY A 941 0.81 -24.04 -37.37
C GLY A 941 0.71 -22.90 -38.38
N THR A 942 1.49 -21.84 -38.16
CA THR A 942 1.52 -20.68 -39.06
C THR A 942 2.93 -20.16 -39.29
N GLU A 943 3.14 -19.48 -40.43
CA GLU A 943 4.41 -18.89 -40.84
C GLU A 943 4.23 -17.39 -41.10
N LEU A 944 5.06 -16.56 -40.46
CA LEU A 944 5.04 -15.11 -40.65
C LEU A 944 5.72 -14.75 -41.98
N ASP A 945 5.19 -13.76 -42.71
CA ASP A 945 5.85 -13.23 -43.90
C ASP A 945 7.22 -12.61 -43.60
N LYS A 946 7.37 -12.04 -42.40
CA LYS A 946 8.65 -11.61 -41.83
C LYS A 946 8.59 -11.55 -40.30
N PRO A 947 9.68 -11.85 -39.59
CA PRO A 947 9.74 -11.67 -38.15
C PRO A 947 9.75 -10.18 -37.77
N GLY A 948 9.35 -9.92 -36.53
CA GLY A 948 9.40 -8.63 -35.86
C GLY A 948 8.22 -7.71 -36.18
N SER A 949 7.99 -7.44 -37.47
CA SER A 949 6.92 -6.54 -37.95
C SER A 949 6.10 -7.14 -39.10
N PRO A 950 5.49 -8.34 -38.92
CA PRO A 950 4.76 -9.02 -39.98
C PRO A 950 3.59 -8.21 -40.54
N SER A 951 3.30 -8.39 -41.82
CA SER A 951 2.11 -7.86 -42.48
C SER A 951 1.05 -8.93 -42.74
N SER A 952 1.44 -10.20 -42.67
CA SER A 952 0.55 -11.33 -42.87
C SER A 952 1.13 -12.59 -42.25
N VAL A 953 0.29 -13.60 -42.09
CA VAL A 953 0.68 -14.92 -41.63
C VAL A 953 -0.03 -16.00 -42.47
N THR A 954 0.72 -17.03 -42.85
CA THR A 954 0.24 -18.14 -43.68
C THR A 954 -0.02 -19.37 -42.83
N ILE A 955 -1.21 -19.96 -42.93
CA ILE A 955 -1.61 -21.18 -42.23
C ILE A 955 -1.06 -22.40 -43.00
N SER A 956 -0.43 -23.32 -42.26
CA SER A 956 0.01 -24.62 -42.78
C SER A 956 -1.15 -25.50 -43.26
N SER A 957 -0.89 -26.48 -44.15
CA SER A 957 -1.90 -27.44 -44.60
C SER A 957 -2.50 -28.25 -43.45
N GLU A 958 -1.66 -28.66 -42.48
CA GLU A 958 -2.10 -29.33 -41.24
C GLU A 958 -2.98 -28.40 -40.39
N GLY A 959 -2.60 -27.11 -40.31
CA GLY A 959 -3.39 -26.08 -39.63
C GLY A 959 -4.77 -25.87 -40.26
N MET A 960 -4.87 -25.92 -41.60
CA MET A 960 -6.16 -25.85 -42.29
C MET A 960 -7.05 -27.04 -41.97
N ALA A 961 -6.48 -28.25 -41.84
CA ALA A 961 -7.22 -29.43 -41.42
C ALA A 961 -7.73 -29.32 -39.99
N ALA A 962 -6.92 -28.77 -39.07
CA ALA A 962 -7.34 -28.48 -37.70
C ALA A 962 -8.50 -27.46 -37.64
N LEU A 963 -8.42 -26.39 -38.42
CA LEU A 963 -9.50 -25.39 -38.53
C LEU A 963 -10.81 -26.00 -39.04
N ALA A 964 -10.75 -26.82 -40.09
CA ALA A 964 -11.92 -27.49 -40.65
C ALA A 964 -12.63 -28.36 -39.60
N LYS A 965 -11.87 -29.13 -38.81
CA LYS A 965 -12.42 -29.95 -37.70
C LYS A 965 -13.11 -29.09 -36.65
N ALA A 966 -12.45 -28.02 -36.21
CA ALA A 966 -12.99 -27.10 -35.21
C ALA A 966 -14.26 -26.37 -35.70
N PHE A 967 -14.33 -26.00 -36.99
CA PHE A 967 -15.54 -25.42 -37.58
C PHE A 967 -16.68 -26.43 -37.67
N ALA A 968 -16.41 -27.69 -38.02
CA ALA A 968 -17.42 -28.75 -38.12
C ALA A 968 -18.17 -28.93 -36.78
N THR A 969 -17.46 -28.84 -35.66
CA THR A 969 -18.02 -28.89 -34.29
C THR A 969 -18.41 -27.51 -33.73
N GLY A 970 -18.25 -26.44 -34.52
CA GLY A 970 -18.52 -25.07 -34.12
C GLY A 970 -20.00 -24.75 -33.89
N VAL A 971 -20.27 -23.60 -33.27
CA VAL A 971 -21.61 -23.07 -33.03
C VAL A 971 -22.20 -22.56 -34.33
N VAL A 972 -23.38 -23.05 -34.70
CA VAL A 972 -24.13 -22.58 -35.87
C VAL A 972 -24.88 -21.29 -35.50
N GLY A 973 -24.70 -20.25 -36.31
CA GLY A 973 -25.43 -18.99 -36.23
C GLY A 973 -26.14 -18.65 -37.53
N ARG A 974 -27.08 -17.71 -37.47
CA ARG A 974 -27.77 -17.13 -38.64
C ARG A 974 -27.50 -15.63 -38.68
N GLN A 975 -27.13 -15.12 -39.85
CA GLN A 975 -27.02 -13.69 -40.12
C GLN A 975 -27.72 -13.40 -41.46
N ALA A 976 -28.81 -12.62 -41.39
CA ALA A 976 -29.73 -12.41 -42.50
C ALA A 976 -30.13 -13.74 -43.18
N ASN A 977 -29.82 -13.92 -44.47
CA ASN A 977 -30.14 -15.10 -45.29
C ASN A 977 -29.02 -16.16 -45.31
N SER A 978 -27.98 -16.04 -44.48
CA SER A 978 -26.82 -16.95 -44.49
C SER A 978 -26.63 -17.66 -43.14
N THR A 979 -26.17 -18.91 -43.21
CA THR A 979 -25.72 -19.67 -42.03
C THR A 979 -24.21 -19.56 -41.91
N PHE A 980 -23.72 -19.30 -40.71
CA PHE A 980 -22.30 -19.27 -40.41
C PHE A 980 -21.98 -20.27 -39.30
N ARG A 981 -20.73 -20.73 -39.27
CA ARG A 981 -20.18 -21.54 -38.18
C ARG A 981 -19.08 -20.76 -37.48
N ARG A 982 -19.16 -20.65 -36.16
CA ARG A 982 -18.12 -20.05 -35.32
C ARG A 982 -17.45 -21.14 -34.49
N ILE A 983 -16.12 -21.16 -34.44
CA ILE A 983 -15.40 -22.08 -33.55
C ILE A 983 -15.85 -21.83 -32.11
N GLN A 984 -16.01 -22.90 -31.31
CA GLN A 984 -16.52 -22.78 -29.95
C GLN A 984 -15.63 -21.90 -29.06
N SER A 985 -14.32 -22.11 -29.14
CA SER A 985 -13.29 -21.32 -28.45
C SER A 985 -12.00 -21.33 -29.27
N ALA A 986 -11.34 -20.19 -29.36
CA ALA A 986 -10.07 -20.05 -30.07
C ALA A 986 -9.21 -18.98 -29.42
N PHE A 987 -7.89 -19.13 -29.52
CA PHE A 987 -6.89 -18.20 -28.99
C PHE A 987 -5.81 -17.92 -30.02
N CYS A 988 -5.26 -16.70 -29.97
CA CYS A 988 -4.05 -16.34 -30.69
C CYS A 988 -2.90 -16.33 -29.69
N GLU A 989 -1.85 -17.08 -29.98
CA GLU A 989 -0.57 -17.04 -29.29
C GLU A 989 0.42 -16.24 -30.13
N VAL A 990 0.86 -15.09 -29.62
CA VAL A 990 1.92 -14.28 -30.21
C VAL A 990 3.22 -14.58 -29.45
N GLY A 991 4.12 -15.32 -30.08
CA GLY A 991 5.45 -15.55 -29.54
C GLY A 991 6.25 -14.24 -29.59
N LEU A 992 6.87 -13.88 -28.46
CA LEU A 992 7.56 -12.61 -28.30
C LEU A 992 9.08 -12.77 -28.33
N GLN A 993 9.75 -11.69 -28.74
CA GLN A 993 11.19 -11.50 -28.60
C GLN A 993 11.48 -10.11 -28.01
N ARG A 994 12.70 -9.95 -27.52
CA ARG A 994 13.11 -8.73 -26.84
C ARG A 994 13.20 -7.53 -27.81
N PRO A 995 12.53 -6.40 -27.52
CA PRO A 995 12.71 -5.15 -28.27
C PRO A 995 14.16 -4.63 -28.21
N GLY A 996 14.58 -3.89 -29.25
CA GLY A 996 15.85 -3.15 -29.21
C GLY A 996 15.80 -1.95 -28.25
N PRO A 997 16.97 -1.38 -27.87
CA PRO A 997 17.03 -0.13 -27.12
C PRO A 997 16.32 1.02 -27.85
N THR A 998 15.92 2.06 -27.11
CA THR A 998 15.37 3.30 -27.70
C THR A 998 16.42 4.03 -28.54
N ASP A 999 15.99 5.00 -29.33
CA ASP A 999 16.90 5.85 -30.14
C ASP A 999 17.89 6.64 -29.24
N ALA A 1000 17.54 6.86 -27.97
CA ALA A 1000 18.42 7.46 -26.95
C ALA A 1000 19.38 6.44 -26.28
N GLY A 1001 19.36 5.18 -26.72
CA GLY A 1001 20.18 4.10 -26.15
C GLY A 1001 19.63 3.52 -24.84
N GLU A 1002 18.40 3.82 -24.46
CA GLU A 1002 17.80 3.33 -23.21
C GLU A 1002 17.21 1.93 -23.42
N ASP A 1003 17.61 0.98 -22.57
CA ASP A 1003 17.26 -0.42 -22.72
C ASP A 1003 16.34 -0.88 -21.59
N TRP A 1004 15.12 -0.35 -21.58
CA TRP A 1004 14.09 -0.71 -20.60
C TRP A 1004 13.70 -2.20 -20.68
N ALA A 1005 13.83 -2.81 -21.86
CA ALA A 1005 13.51 -4.22 -22.09
C ALA A 1005 14.42 -5.19 -21.31
N LEU A 1006 15.61 -4.77 -20.87
CA LEU A 1006 16.46 -5.56 -19.96
C LEU A 1006 15.72 -6.00 -18.69
N HIS A 1007 14.74 -5.22 -18.26
CA HIS A 1007 14.06 -5.43 -17.00
C HIS A 1007 12.77 -6.22 -17.16
N MET A 1008 12.41 -6.60 -18.39
CA MET A 1008 11.18 -7.33 -18.68
C MET A 1008 11.45 -8.77 -19.12
N GLN A 1009 10.49 -9.65 -18.86
CA GLN A 1009 10.43 -10.98 -19.46
C GLN A 1009 9.75 -10.87 -20.84
N CYS A 1010 10.53 -11.03 -21.90
CA CYS A 1010 10.08 -10.85 -23.28
C CYS A 1010 9.85 -12.17 -24.01
N THR A 1011 9.96 -13.33 -23.35
CA THR A 1011 9.75 -14.64 -23.99
C THR A 1011 8.43 -15.32 -23.61
N ASP A 1012 7.71 -14.83 -22.60
CA ASP A 1012 6.36 -15.32 -22.30
C ASP A 1012 5.41 -14.85 -23.42
N PRO A 1013 4.71 -15.74 -24.14
CA PRO A 1013 3.88 -15.33 -25.25
C PRO A 1013 2.69 -14.48 -24.79
N TRP A 1014 2.24 -13.60 -25.67
CA TRP A 1014 0.98 -12.89 -25.49
C TRP A 1014 -0.15 -13.72 -26.07
N VAL A 1015 -0.97 -14.28 -25.18
CA VAL A 1015 -2.06 -15.18 -25.53
C VAL A 1015 -3.40 -14.56 -25.17
N PHE A 1016 -4.30 -14.48 -26.14
CA PHE A 1016 -5.61 -13.87 -25.97
C PHE A 1016 -6.67 -14.57 -26.83
N PRO A 1017 -7.94 -14.56 -26.38
CA PRO A 1017 -9.02 -15.20 -27.11
C PRO A 1017 -9.36 -14.44 -28.39
N ILE A 1018 -9.81 -15.19 -29.38
CA ILE A 1018 -10.23 -14.72 -30.70
C ILE A 1018 -11.48 -15.47 -31.14
N SER A 1019 -12.17 -14.92 -32.12
CA SER A 1019 -13.30 -15.55 -32.78
C SER A 1019 -13.02 -15.76 -34.25
N ALA A 1020 -12.99 -17.02 -34.64
CA ALA A 1020 -12.93 -17.45 -36.02
C ALA A 1020 -14.33 -17.83 -36.51
N VAL A 1021 -14.76 -17.25 -37.62
CA VAL A 1021 -16.05 -17.51 -38.28
C VAL A 1021 -15.81 -18.03 -39.68
N SER A 1022 -16.65 -18.97 -40.11
CA SER A 1022 -16.69 -19.52 -41.46
C SER A 1022 -18.09 -19.40 -42.06
N LEU A 1023 -18.15 -19.03 -43.34
CA LEU A 1023 -19.33 -19.09 -44.19
C LEU A 1023 -19.34 -20.41 -44.99
N ASN A 1024 -20.51 -20.86 -45.44
CA ASN A 1024 -20.70 -22.07 -46.27
C ASN A 1024 -20.30 -23.39 -45.56
N ALA A 1025 -21.02 -23.73 -44.50
CA ALA A 1025 -20.90 -25.02 -43.80
C ALA A 1025 -19.53 -25.37 -43.20
N GLY A 1026 -18.61 -24.40 -43.04
CA GLY A 1026 -17.32 -24.60 -42.36
C GLY A 1026 -16.11 -24.76 -43.28
N GLY A 1027 -16.27 -24.55 -44.60
CA GLY A 1027 -15.21 -24.79 -45.59
C GLY A 1027 -14.14 -23.70 -45.71
N THR A 1028 -14.44 -22.45 -45.33
CA THR A 1028 -13.52 -21.31 -45.46
C THR A 1028 -13.67 -20.31 -44.33
N MET A 1029 -12.59 -19.95 -43.65
CA MET A 1029 -12.58 -18.87 -42.65
C MET A 1029 -12.86 -17.54 -43.34
N SER A 1030 -13.86 -16.80 -42.85
CA SER A 1030 -14.30 -15.52 -43.41
C SER A 1030 -14.02 -14.34 -42.50
N ASN A 1031 -13.79 -14.59 -41.20
CA ASN A 1031 -13.48 -13.54 -40.25
C ASN A 1031 -12.67 -14.08 -39.07
N LEU A 1032 -11.75 -13.26 -38.57
CA LEU A 1032 -10.93 -13.51 -37.39
C LEU A 1032 -10.81 -12.21 -36.60
N VAL A 1033 -11.35 -12.15 -35.39
CA VAL A 1033 -11.33 -10.93 -34.56
C VAL A 1033 -11.08 -11.24 -33.10
N ARG A 1034 -10.45 -10.30 -32.38
CA ARG A 1034 -10.47 -10.28 -30.91
C ARG A 1034 -11.72 -9.53 -30.47
N PHE A 1035 -12.59 -10.18 -29.69
CA PHE A 1035 -13.79 -9.51 -29.14
C PHE A 1035 -13.40 -8.64 -27.94
N GLY A 1036 -14.14 -7.54 -27.74
CA GLY A 1036 -14.14 -6.81 -26.47
C GLY A 1036 -15.09 -7.47 -25.47
N GLY A 1037 -14.85 -7.27 -24.17
CA GLY A 1037 -15.70 -7.80 -23.10
C GLY A 1037 -15.61 -9.31 -22.85
N GLU A 1038 -16.74 -9.93 -22.45
CA GLU A 1038 -16.80 -11.37 -22.22
C GLU A 1038 -16.47 -12.14 -23.52
N LYS A 1039 -15.74 -13.27 -23.37
CA LYS A 1039 -15.19 -14.08 -24.49
C LYS A 1039 -14.01 -13.40 -25.22
N GLY A 1040 -13.46 -12.36 -24.62
CA GLY A 1040 -12.47 -11.47 -25.21
C GLY A 1040 -11.47 -10.98 -24.16
N GLU A 1041 -11.77 -9.84 -23.56
CA GLU A 1041 -10.99 -9.26 -22.46
C GLU A 1041 -11.13 -10.09 -21.18
N VAL A 1042 -12.32 -10.66 -20.94
CA VAL A 1042 -12.59 -11.55 -19.80
C VAL A 1042 -13.07 -12.94 -20.26
N PRO A 1043 -12.83 -14.00 -19.46
CA PRO A 1043 -13.19 -15.38 -19.82
C PRO A 1043 -14.68 -15.61 -20.15
N ASP A 1044 -14.95 -16.60 -21.02
CA ASP A 1044 -16.29 -17.12 -21.23
C ASP A 1044 -16.66 -18.08 -20.10
N TRP A 1045 -17.17 -17.53 -18.99
CA TRP A 1045 -17.52 -18.31 -17.79
C TRP A 1045 -18.50 -19.44 -18.07
N LYS A 1046 -19.48 -19.21 -18.95
CA LYS A 1046 -20.52 -20.19 -19.28
C LYS A 1046 -19.94 -21.34 -20.09
N TRP A 1047 -19.06 -21.05 -21.05
CA TRP A 1047 -18.37 -22.08 -21.82
C TRP A 1047 -17.43 -22.90 -20.95
N LEU A 1048 -16.63 -22.26 -20.08
CA LEU A 1048 -15.74 -22.94 -19.15
C LEU A 1048 -16.51 -23.89 -18.22
N ALA A 1049 -17.58 -23.38 -17.60
CA ALA A 1049 -18.45 -24.18 -16.74
C ALA A 1049 -19.05 -25.39 -17.45
N LYS A 1050 -19.55 -25.21 -18.68
CA LYS A 1050 -20.17 -26.28 -19.46
C LYS A 1050 -19.17 -27.32 -19.95
N THR A 1051 -17.97 -26.90 -20.34
CA THR A 1051 -17.01 -27.74 -21.06
C THR A 1051 -16.01 -28.41 -20.14
N PHE A 1052 -15.65 -27.74 -19.04
CA PHE A 1052 -14.63 -28.18 -18.09
C PHE A 1052 -15.17 -28.28 -16.66
N GLU A 1053 -16.45 -28.63 -16.49
CA GLU A 1053 -17.04 -28.94 -15.18
C GLU A 1053 -16.20 -29.98 -14.42
N ALA A 1054 -15.69 -30.98 -15.15
CA ALA A 1054 -14.82 -32.03 -14.62
C ALA A 1054 -13.47 -31.52 -14.11
N ASN A 1055 -13.05 -30.31 -14.50
CA ASN A 1055 -11.84 -29.63 -13.99
C ASN A 1055 -12.17 -28.69 -12.81
N GLY A 1056 -13.44 -28.54 -12.44
CA GLY A 1056 -13.89 -27.75 -11.29
C GLY A 1056 -14.49 -26.41 -11.60
N TYR A 1057 -14.70 -26.11 -12.88
CA TYR A 1057 -15.39 -24.91 -13.30
C TYR A 1057 -16.86 -24.97 -12.90
N ILE A 1058 -17.37 -23.84 -12.40
CA ILE A 1058 -18.77 -23.69 -11.99
C ILE A 1058 -19.43 -22.59 -12.80
N SER A 1059 -20.76 -22.63 -12.91
CA SER A 1059 -21.51 -21.59 -13.60
C SER A 1059 -21.31 -20.22 -12.91
N PRO A 1060 -21.37 -19.11 -13.66
CA PRO A 1060 -21.27 -17.78 -13.06
C PRO A 1060 -22.36 -17.53 -12.02
N GLU A 1061 -23.58 -18.06 -12.22
CA GLU A 1061 -24.68 -17.98 -11.25
C GLU A 1061 -24.31 -18.70 -9.95
N ALA A 1062 -23.68 -19.88 -10.03
CA ALA A 1062 -23.21 -20.61 -8.85
C ALA A 1062 -22.05 -19.90 -8.12
N ALA A 1063 -21.16 -19.22 -8.85
CA ALA A 1063 -20.09 -18.43 -8.27
C ALA A 1063 -20.62 -17.17 -7.56
N ILE A 1064 -21.58 -16.46 -8.18
CA ILE A 1064 -22.18 -15.22 -7.68
C ILE A 1064 -23.13 -15.47 -6.51
N ALA A 1065 -23.94 -16.53 -6.57
CA ALA A 1065 -24.87 -16.90 -5.50
C ALA A 1065 -24.18 -17.63 -4.34
N GLY A 1066 -23.12 -18.40 -4.63
CA GLY A 1066 -22.51 -19.35 -3.73
C GLY A 1066 -21.68 -18.72 -2.60
N LYS A 1067 -21.84 -19.27 -1.40
CA LYS A 1067 -20.90 -19.10 -0.28
C LYS A 1067 -19.82 -20.18 -0.35
N ALA A 1068 -18.58 -19.85 0.00
CA ALA A 1068 -17.52 -20.86 0.02
C ALA A 1068 -17.77 -21.91 1.11
N SER A 1069 -17.49 -23.17 0.80
CA SER A 1069 -17.61 -24.27 1.75
C SER A 1069 -16.46 -24.24 2.77
N ALA A 1070 -16.67 -24.82 3.96
CA ALA A 1070 -15.58 -25.06 4.89
C ALA A 1070 -14.69 -26.21 4.35
N PRO A 1071 -13.34 -26.10 4.44
CA PRO A 1071 -12.45 -27.20 4.03
C PRO A 1071 -12.78 -28.46 4.85
N GLY A 1072 -13.11 -29.56 4.15
CA GLY A 1072 -13.46 -30.85 4.77
C GLY A 1072 -14.95 -31.19 4.84
N LYS A 1073 -15.87 -30.29 4.47
CA LYS A 1073 -17.29 -30.62 4.27
C LYS A 1073 -17.57 -30.86 2.78
N THR A 1074 -17.01 -31.91 2.19
CA THR A 1074 -17.63 -32.48 0.99
C THR A 1074 -18.98 -33.05 1.41
N ARG A 1075 -20.09 -32.50 0.91
CA ARG A 1075 -21.36 -33.24 0.90
C ARG A 1075 -21.08 -34.56 0.19
N SER A 1076 -21.21 -35.65 0.94
CA SER A 1076 -21.21 -37.03 0.44
C SER A 1076 -22.19 -37.19 -0.70
#